data_AF-A0A8C7N0M4-F1
#
_entry.id   AF-A0A8C7N0M4-F1
#
_cell.length_a   1.000
_cell.length_b   1.000
_cell.length_c   1.000
_cell.angle_alpha   90.00
_cell.angle_beta   90.00
_cell.angle_gamma   90.00
#
_symmetry.space_group_name_H-M   'P 1'
#
loop_
_entity.id
_entity.type
_entity.pdbx_description
1 polymer ?
#
loop_
_entity_poly.entity_id
_entity_poly.type
_entity_poly.pdbx_seq_one_letter_code
_entity_poly.pdbx_strand_id
1 'polypeptide(L)'
;MVSITVNDLTQLKAVGAMQLPRFMTFVLVISCELYRAVAGPGAGLKTWERFSKLDYPGDKAFLYDTFPDNFMWAVGTAAYQVEGAFEKDGKGLSIWDTFTRGGNRIATGDVGSDSYHNTQSDVRALKQLGVSHYRFSLSWSRIFPNGSRGSYNEIGTNYYRTLIRKLKEINVQPVITLYHWDLPDNLQRTFGGWSDPALVELFRDYADFCFQTFGDDVKYWITIDNPFLVAWNGYGTGKVAPGIKNDPDLPFRVGHNLLKAHAAAWHLYDRHYRPQQKGKVSMALASHWIKPSRTRRESLQACQWSLDFVLGWFARPLFIDGDYPPSMKHNLSHHLPSFTQAERDEVRGTADFFALSHGPSLSYQLIDVSLKFGQIEVLDLRMLLYWIRAEYDNPPIYIVESGWFVQGDIKTEDSKNMYYLKRFIMETLKSIKYDGVNVIGYTHWSLLDGFEWHREYDIRRGLYYVDFNTHNLKRRPKTSANFYKKLIQKNGFPQLPENRPAQGVFPCDFAWGVSVETTPTQFVDPSVYVWNITGNGELRRLEGFQAPPLRRAQHCADYATIRQQVEEIRRVGVNHFHFSLNWSSLVPSGNVTQPNTTLLGYYRCFTSQLHQANITSMVTLWHHTRQRSSLPAPMEAAGGWFNRDTVVAFVDYARLCYRELGPHVKMWITLNEPNDEDDVSPMEGHQLLRAHALAWRAYDQEYRHTQGGQVSLALHMDWVEPAFSFSREDVEPANRVLDCRVGWFSEPIFGSGDYPPRMRNWFHQRHSLDLFQNKLPSRLGVQYMGDITWIRSPRPNAPVVPWGLRKALNWVRWHFIHPEREIYLPRERDLFTQIERCIYPEREIYLPREIYLPRERDLFTQRERFIYPDREMYLPRDRDLFTQREREIYVPRERDLFTQRERFIYPEIEMYLPRERDLFTQIERCIYPEREIYLPREIYLPRERDLFTQRERFIYPDREIHRGRGTNGTIFSKI
;
A
#
# COMPACT_ATOMS: atom_id res chain seq x y z
N MET A 1 14.01 -45.37 45.23
CA MET A 1 13.80 -45.35 46.70
C MET A 1 15.15 -45.05 47.33
N VAL A 2 15.21 -44.24 48.39
CA VAL A 2 16.44 -43.85 49.13
C VAL A 2 17.45 -42.99 48.33
N SER A 3 17.89 -41.90 48.96
CA SER A 3 18.98 -41.00 48.50
C SER A 3 20.23 -41.24 49.35
N ILE A 4 21.36 -40.64 48.99
CA ILE A 4 22.34 -40.06 49.94
C ILE A 4 23.14 -38.96 49.21
N THR A 5 23.64 -37.99 49.97
CA THR A 5 24.17 -36.70 49.49
C THR A 5 25.48 -36.32 50.21
N VAL A 6 26.06 -35.17 49.83
CA VAL A 6 27.16 -34.41 50.48
C VAL A 6 28.49 -35.13 50.73
N ASN A 7 29.55 -34.68 50.06
CA ASN A 7 30.32 -33.53 50.58
C ASN A 7 31.20 -32.89 49.50
N ASP A 8 31.64 -31.66 49.75
CA ASP A 8 32.32 -30.79 48.79
C ASP A 8 33.54 -30.10 49.47
N LEU A 9 34.41 -29.50 48.67
CA LEU A 9 35.49 -28.57 49.06
C LEU A 9 36.57 -29.10 50.03
N THR A 10 37.78 -29.31 49.50
CA THR A 10 38.85 -28.31 49.76
C THR A 10 39.97 -28.32 48.72
N GLN A 11 40.51 -27.13 48.49
CA GLN A 11 41.38 -26.73 47.39
C GLN A 11 42.73 -27.47 47.29
N LEU A 12 43.25 -27.59 46.06
CA LEU A 12 44.60 -27.10 45.76
C LEU A 12 44.78 -26.78 44.26
N LYS A 13 45.57 -25.74 43.96
CA LYS A 13 45.92 -25.30 42.60
C LYS A 13 47.30 -25.86 42.22
N ALA A 14 47.46 -26.43 41.02
CA ALA A 14 48.54 -26.10 40.07
C ALA A 14 48.56 -27.02 38.83
N VAL A 15 48.53 -26.40 37.65
CA VAL A 15 49.20 -26.75 36.39
C VAL A 15 49.42 -28.24 36.02
N GLY A 16 48.75 -28.68 34.95
CA GLY A 16 49.43 -29.44 33.88
C GLY A 16 49.03 -30.91 33.68
N ALA A 17 47.97 -31.17 32.91
CA ALA A 17 47.74 -32.46 32.26
C ALA A 17 47.01 -32.30 30.91
N MET A 18 47.26 -33.21 29.98
CA MET A 18 46.71 -33.23 28.62
C MET A 18 45.43 -34.08 28.51
N GLN A 19 44.67 -33.84 27.43
CA GLN A 19 43.73 -34.78 26.79
C GLN A 19 42.59 -35.38 27.62
N LEU A 20 41.46 -34.65 27.69
CA LEU A 20 40.10 -35.14 27.38
C LEU A 20 39.16 -33.92 27.38
N PRO A 21 38.60 -33.53 26.22
CA PRO A 21 37.32 -34.13 25.84
C PRO A 21 37.12 -34.29 24.31
N ARG A 22 36.85 -35.52 23.86
CA ARG A 22 36.22 -35.77 22.54
C ARG A 22 34.89 -36.52 22.61
N PHE A 23 34.62 -37.28 23.68
CA PHE A 23 33.36 -38.01 23.84
C PHE A 23 32.17 -37.13 24.26
N MET A 24 32.35 -36.24 25.24
CA MET A 24 31.23 -35.47 25.80
C MET A 24 30.62 -34.48 24.79
N THR A 25 31.46 -33.88 23.94
CA THR A 25 31.02 -33.04 22.82
C THR A 25 30.28 -33.84 21.75
N PHE A 26 30.70 -35.10 21.50
CA PHE A 26 30.05 -35.98 20.53
C PHE A 26 28.62 -36.37 20.96
N VAL A 27 28.43 -36.70 22.25
CA VAL A 27 27.11 -37.00 22.82
C VAL A 27 26.19 -35.77 22.79
N LEU A 28 26.72 -34.58 23.12
CA LEU A 28 25.94 -33.34 23.04
C LEU A 28 25.52 -32.98 21.61
N VAL A 29 26.42 -33.11 20.62
CA VAL A 29 26.08 -32.90 19.20
C VAL A 29 25.02 -33.89 18.73
N ILE A 30 25.18 -35.18 19.00
CA ILE A 30 24.19 -36.22 18.63
C ILE A 30 22.83 -35.94 19.29
N SER A 31 22.79 -35.53 20.57
CA SER A 31 21.55 -35.19 21.25
C SER A 31 20.87 -33.91 20.71
N CYS A 32 21.65 -33.01 20.08
CA CYS A 32 21.12 -31.79 19.47
C CYS A 32 20.63 -32.02 18.03
N GLU A 33 21.28 -32.90 17.26
CA GLU A 33 20.81 -33.30 15.92
C GLU A 33 19.55 -34.17 15.98
N LEU A 34 19.38 -34.97 17.05
CA LEU A 34 18.17 -35.77 17.31
C LEU A 34 16.92 -34.93 17.66
N TYR A 35 17.03 -33.62 17.81
CA TYR A 35 15.89 -32.69 17.94
C TYR A 35 15.56 -31.92 16.66
N ARG A 36 15.90 -32.47 15.48
CA ARG A 36 15.09 -32.22 14.27
C ARG A 36 13.65 -32.69 14.53
N ALA A 37 12.76 -31.75 14.83
CA ALA A 37 11.34 -32.01 14.98
C ALA A 37 10.76 -32.42 13.61
N VAL A 38 10.64 -33.74 13.38
CA VAL A 38 10.05 -34.33 12.17
C VAL A 38 8.73 -33.64 11.84
N ALA A 39 8.57 -33.22 10.59
CA ALA A 39 7.39 -32.49 10.10
C ALA A 39 6.11 -33.34 10.28
N GLY A 40 5.42 -33.10 11.40
CA GLY A 40 4.18 -33.77 11.76
C GLY A 40 2.96 -33.10 11.12
N PRO A 41 1.89 -33.84 10.78
CA PRO A 41 0.68 -33.27 10.17
C PRO A 41 0.10 -32.11 10.98
N GLY A 42 -0.05 -30.93 10.38
CA GLY A 42 -0.58 -29.75 11.06
C GLY A 42 0.48 -28.95 11.82
N ALA A 43 1.77 -29.14 11.54
CA ALA A 43 2.85 -28.33 12.14
C ALA A 43 2.70 -26.82 11.81
N GLY A 44 2.13 -26.51 10.64
CA GLY A 44 1.77 -25.17 10.17
C GLY A 44 0.66 -24.51 10.99
N LEU A 45 -0.12 -25.24 11.79
CA LEU A 45 -1.11 -24.68 12.72
C LEU A 45 -0.50 -23.65 13.69
N LYS A 46 0.79 -23.80 14.01
CA LYS A 46 1.57 -22.85 14.85
C LYS A 46 1.80 -21.49 14.17
N THR A 47 1.58 -21.36 12.87
CA THR A 47 1.78 -20.12 12.10
C THR A 47 0.91 -18.98 12.62
N TRP A 48 -0.39 -19.21 12.80
CA TRP A 48 -1.32 -18.19 13.30
C TRP A 48 -1.02 -17.77 14.75
N GLU A 49 -0.46 -18.66 15.57
CA GLU A 49 -0.03 -18.34 16.94
C GLU A 49 1.29 -17.57 16.97
N ARG A 50 2.27 -17.90 16.10
CA ARG A 50 3.51 -17.12 15.98
C ARG A 50 3.22 -15.69 15.54
N PHE A 51 2.49 -15.52 14.44
CA PHE A 51 2.30 -14.20 13.82
C PHE A 51 1.32 -13.28 14.58
N SER A 52 0.59 -13.79 15.58
CA SER A 52 -0.19 -12.96 16.51
C SER A 52 0.63 -12.43 17.70
N LYS A 53 1.89 -12.87 17.86
CA LYS A 53 2.80 -12.50 18.94
C LYS A 53 4.06 -11.75 18.47
N LEU A 54 4.12 -11.30 17.22
CA LEU A 54 5.28 -10.60 16.66
C LEU A 54 5.28 -9.11 17.06
N ASP A 55 6.47 -8.59 17.37
CA ASP A 55 6.64 -7.26 17.95
C ASP A 55 6.26 -6.11 17.00
N TYR A 56 5.46 -5.18 17.53
CA TYR A 56 5.13 -3.91 16.88
C TYR A 56 6.07 -2.80 17.41
N PRO A 57 6.61 -1.90 16.55
CA PRO A 57 6.35 -1.77 15.12
C PRO A 57 7.27 -2.64 14.22
N GLY A 58 8.29 -3.30 14.78
CA GLY A 58 9.39 -3.93 14.03
C GLY A 58 8.95 -4.92 12.94
N ASP A 59 7.97 -5.78 13.22
CA ASP A 59 7.45 -6.74 12.23
C ASP A 59 6.75 -6.07 11.04
N LYS A 60 6.15 -4.89 11.27
CA LYS A 60 5.40 -4.14 10.24
C LYS A 60 6.26 -3.12 9.50
N ALA A 61 7.43 -2.76 10.03
CA ALA A 61 8.40 -1.88 9.39
C ALA A 61 8.79 -2.34 7.97
N PHE A 62 9.11 -1.39 7.09
CA PHE A 62 9.62 -1.71 5.76
C PHE A 62 11.06 -2.21 5.87
N LEU A 63 11.34 -3.41 5.34
CA LEU A 63 12.68 -4.01 5.43
C LEU A 63 13.56 -3.52 4.27
N TYR A 64 14.53 -2.66 4.61
CA TYR A 64 15.56 -2.18 3.68
C TYR A 64 16.76 -3.13 3.64
N ASP A 65 16.70 -4.15 2.80
CA ASP A 65 17.70 -5.20 2.67
C ASP A 65 17.73 -5.77 1.23
N THR A 66 18.72 -6.59 0.91
CA THR A 66 18.84 -7.31 -0.37
C THR A 66 18.54 -8.81 -0.20
N PHE A 67 18.10 -9.43 -1.29
CA PHE A 67 17.99 -10.87 -1.43
C PHE A 67 19.37 -11.53 -1.52
N PRO A 68 19.48 -12.87 -1.40
CA PRO A 68 20.72 -13.60 -1.68
C PRO A 68 21.29 -13.31 -3.07
N ASP A 69 22.61 -13.36 -3.24
CA ASP A 69 23.28 -12.99 -4.50
C ASP A 69 22.93 -13.90 -5.68
N ASN A 70 22.50 -15.13 -5.41
CA ASN A 70 22.06 -16.13 -6.39
C ASN A 70 20.52 -16.22 -6.54
N PHE A 71 19.76 -15.25 -6.02
CA PHE A 71 18.30 -15.29 -6.03
C PHE A 71 17.72 -15.17 -7.45
N MET A 72 16.85 -16.11 -7.82
CA MET A 72 16.33 -16.22 -9.19
C MET A 72 15.20 -15.22 -9.45
N TRP A 73 15.54 -14.05 -10.00
CA TRP A 73 14.57 -13.08 -10.52
C TRP A 73 14.02 -13.53 -11.87
N ALA A 74 12.70 -13.75 -11.93
CA ALA A 74 12.01 -14.34 -13.08
C ALA A 74 10.74 -13.58 -13.47
N VAL A 75 10.19 -13.89 -14.65
CA VAL A 75 8.86 -13.42 -15.10
C VAL A 75 8.17 -14.52 -15.92
N GLY A 76 6.85 -14.58 -15.89
CA GLY A 76 6.08 -15.71 -16.43
C GLY A 76 5.06 -15.39 -17.53
N THR A 77 4.77 -16.39 -18.37
CA THR A 77 3.63 -16.46 -19.30
C THR A 77 3.11 -17.90 -19.42
N ALA A 78 1.92 -18.08 -19.97
CA ALA A 78 1.39 -19.38 -20.38
C ALA A 78 0.94 -19.35 -21.85
N ALA A 79 1.09 -20.47 -22.56
CA ALA A 79 0.94 -20.55 -24.01
C ALA A 79 -0.41 -20.04 -24.50
N TYR A 80 -1.53 -20.55 -23.95
CA TYR A 80 -2.87 -20.13 -24.34
C TYR A 80 -3.15 -18.63 -24.05
N GLN A 81 -2.48 -18.04 -23.07
CA GLN A 81 -2.66 -16.62 -22.78
C GLN A 81 -1.99 -15.71 -23.82
N VAL A 82 -0.80 -16.09 -24.33
CA VAL A 82 0.07 -15.16 -25.07
C VAL A 82 0.48 -15.58 -26.47
N GLU A 83 0.44 -16.87 -26.84
CA GLU A 83 0.93 -17.31 -28.16
C GLU A 83 0.02 -16.91 -29.31
N GLY A 84 -1.29 -17.12 -29.15
CA GLY A 84 -2.24 -17.06 -30.25
C GLY A 84 -1.97 -18.13 -31.31
N ALA A 85 -2.25 -17.78 -32.57
CA ALA A 85 -1.98 -18.61 -33.75
C ALA A 85 -2.54 -20.03 -33.60
N PHE A 86 -3.81 -20.12 -33.15
CA PHE A 86 -4.41 -21.35 -32.61
C PHE A 86 -4.59 -22.50 -33.61
N GLU A 87 -4.69 -22.20 -34.90
CA GLU A 87 -4.79 -23.15 -36.04
C GLU A 87 -3.60 -23.01 -37.02
N LYS A 88 -2.54 -22.28 -36.64
CA LYS A 88 -1.37 -22.10 -37.51
C LYS A 88 -0.43 -23.29 -37.46
N ASP A 89 0.23 -23.52 -38.59
CA ASP A 89 1.36 -24.43 -38.79
C ASP A 89 1.12 -25.81 -38.17
N GLY A 90 -0.08 -26.35 -38.39
CA GLY A 90 -0.46 -27.69 -37.96
C GLY A 90 -0.85 -27.83 -36.48
N LYS A 91 -0.94 -26.76 -35.68
CA LYS A 91 -1.45 -26.85 -34.29
C LYS A 91 -2.85 -27.47 -34.26
N GLY A 92 -3.05 -28.43 -33.36
CA GLY A 92 -4.37 -28.98 -33.04
C GLY A 92 -5.14 -28.13 -32.02
N LEU A 93 -6.46 -28.30 -31.97
CA LEU A 93 -7.30 -27.65 -30.97
C LEU A 93 -6.96 -28.15 -29.55
N SER A 94 -6.97 -27.23 -28.60
CA SER A 94 -6.94 -27.50 -27.16
C SER A 94 -8.35 -27.41 -26.58
N ILE A 95 -8.55 -27.95 -25.37
CA ILE A 95 -9.83 -27.82 -24.65
C ILE A 95 -10.24 -26.37 -24.39
N TRP A 96 -9.30 -25.42 -24.41
CA TRP A 96 -9.62 -24.00 -24.32
C TRP A 96 -10.10 -23.43 -25.65
N ASP A 97 -9.55 -23.88 -26.79
CA ASP A 97 -10.01 -23.48 -28.12
C ASP A 97 -11.48 -23.84 -28.33
N THR A 98 -11.91 -25.03 -27.87
CA THR A 98 -13.31 -25.47 -27.90
C THR A 98 -14.16 -24.81 -26.81
N PHE A 99 -13.66 -24.68 -25.59
CA PHE A 99 -14.41 -24.07 -24.46
C PHE A 99 -14.68 -22.57 -24.65
N THR A 100 -13.78 -21.79 -25.25
CA THR A 100 -14.06 -20.37 -25.55
C THR A 100 -15.10 -20.18 -26.67
N ARG A 101 -15.39 -21.22 -27.45
CA ARG A 101 -16.41 -21.23 -28.50
C ARG A 101 -17.78 -21.73 -28.00
N GLY A 102 -17.92 -22.02 -26.71
CA GLY A 102 -19.14 -22.54 -26.09
C GLY A 102 -19.74 -21.62 -25.02
N GLY A 103 -21.07 -21.61 -24.92
CA GLY A 103 -21.82 -20.86 -23.91
C GLY A 103 -21.86 -19.35 -24.18
N ASN A 104 -21.93 -18.55 -23.11
CA ASN A 104 -22.14 -17.09 -23.18
C ASN A 104 -20.82 -16.28 -23.21
N ARG A 105 -19.72 -16.89 -23.69
CA ARG A 105 -18.40 -16.25 -23.79
C ARG A 105 -18.34 -15.34 -25.01
N ILE A 106 -17.56 -14.25 -24.93
CA ILE A 106 -17.57 -13.19 -25.94
C ILE A 106 -16.25 -13.14 -26.73
N ALA A 107 -15.11 -13.43 -26.09
CA ALA A 107 -13.80 -13.39 -26.69
C ALA A 107 -13.01 -14.72 -26.56
N THR A 108 -12.08 -14.94 -27.49
CA THR A 108 -11.26 -16.15 -27.61
C THR A 108 -9.77 -15.86 -27.40
N GLY A 109 -8.98 -16.92 -27.17
CA GLY A 109 -7.51 -16.87 -27.12
C GLY A 109 -6.82 -16.93 -28.48
N ASP A 110 -7.58 -16.93 -29.59
CA ASP A 110 -7.12 -17.29 -30.94
C ASP A 110 -5.92 -16.48 -31.43
N VAL A 111 -5.86 -15.20 -31.04
CA VAL A 111 -4.73 -14.29 -31.26
C VAL A 111 -3.99 -14.02 -29.94
N GLY A 112 -4.67 -13.89 -28.80
CA GLY A 112 -4.06 -13.59 -27.51
C GLY A 112 -3.14 -12.38 -27.60
N SER A 113 -1.85 -12.59 -27.34
CA SER A 113 -0.79 -11.59 -27.54
C SER A 113 0.07 -11.81 -28.79
N ASP A 114 -0.24 -12.81 -29.61
CA ASP A 114 0.48 -13.17 -30.85
C ASP A 114 1.99 -13.41 -30.69
N SER A 115 2.41 -13.94 -29.54
CA SER A 115 3.83 -14.22 -29.23
C SER A 115 4.43 -15.31 -30.14
N TYR A 116 3.58 -16.10 -30.81
CA TYR A 116 4.00 -17.06 -31.83
C TYR A 116 4.77 -16.37 -32.97
N HIS A 117 4.22 -15.29 -33.54
CA HIS A 117 4.90 -14.47 -34.55
C HIS A 117 5.81 -13.39 -33.93
N ASN A 118 5.50 -12.90 -32.72
CA ASN A 118 6.16 -11.73 -32.12
C ASN A 118 7.33 -12.02 -31.17
N THR A 119 7.92 -13.22 -31.18
CA THR A 119 8.99 -13.65 -30.25
C THR A 119 10.14 -12.66 -30.08
N GLN A 120 10.50 -11.91 -31.14
CA GLN A 120 11.55 -10.88 -31.08
C GLN A 120 11.17 -9.64 -30.24
N SER A 121 9.88 -9.38 -30.03
CA SER A 121 9.37 -8.35 -29.13
C SER A 121 9.41 -8.81 -27.67
N ASP A 122 9.09 -10.08 -27.41
CA ASP A 122 9.10 -10.64 -26.05
C ASP A 122 10.52 -10.83 -25.51
N VAL A 123 11.45 -11.30 -26.34
CA VAL A 123 12.89 -11.37 -26.01
C VAL A 123 13.47 -9.96 -25.74
N ARG A 124 13.00 -8.92 -26.43
CA ARG A 124 13.36 -7.52 -26.12
C ARG A 124 12.80 -7.05 -24.79
N ALA A 125 11.55 -7.40 -24.45
CA ALA A 125 10.93 -7.08 -23.16
C ALA A 125 11.69 -7.73 -21.99
N LEU A 126 12.09 -9.01 -22.14
CA LEU A 126 12.93 -9.74 -21.18
C LEU A 126 14.30 -9.06 -20.98
N LYS A 127 15.01 -8.76 -22.07
CA LYS A 127 16.30 -8.06 -22.02
C LYS A 127 16.17 -6.64 -21.44
N GLN A 128 15.04 -5.97 -21.63
CA GLN A 128 14.78 -4.66 -21.04
C GLN A 128 14.54 -4.74 -19.52
N LEU A 129 13.88 -5.80 -19.02
CA LEU A 129 13.68 -6.03 -17.57
C LEU A 129 14.99 -6.42 -16.86
N GLY A 130 15.84 -7.22 -17.52
CA GLY A 130 17.06 -7.76 -16.90
C GLY A 130 16.81 -8.94 -15.96
N VAL A 131 15.72 -9.70 -16.16
CA VAL A 131 15.45 -10.94 -15.43
C VAL A 131 16.54 -11.99 -15.71
N SER A 132 16.78 -12.87 -14.73
CA SER A 132 17.70 -14.02 -14.85
C SER A 132 17.04 -15.26 -15.48
N HIS A 133 15.72 -15.40 -15.30
CA HIS A 133 14.95 -16.56 -15.73
C HIS A 133 13.66 -16.12 -16.45
N TYR A 134 13.18 -16.95 -17.38
CA TYR A 134 11.87 -16.76 -18.02
C TYR A 134 11.05 -18.04 -17.93
N ARG A 135 9.85 -17.93 -17.35
CA ARG A 135 8.90 -19.03 -17.23
C ARG A 135 7.88 -18.97 -18.37
N PHE A 136 7.78 -20.04 -19.14
CA PHE A 136 6.76 -20.21 -20.17
C PHE A 136 6.24 -21.65 -20.17
N SER A 137 5.09 -21.90 -20.81
CA SER A 137 4.62 -23.26 -21.06
C SER A 137 4.80 -23.67 -22.51
N LEU A 138 4.92 -24.99 -22.74
CA LEU A 138 4.79 -25.58 -24.05
C LEU A 138 3.31 -25.90 -24.28
N SER A 139 2.76 -25.54 -25.44
CA SER A 139 1.43 -26.00 -25.81
C SER A 139 1.46 -27.41 -26.37
N TRP A 140 0.92 -28.37 -25.60
CA TRP A 140 0.87 -29.79 -25.97
C TRP A 140 0.20 -29.97 -27.34
N SER A 141 -0.93 -29.28 -27.60
CA SER A 141 -1.63 -29.39 -28.89
C SER A 141 -0.89 -28.71 -30.06
N ARG A 142 0.15 -27.89 -29.79
CA ARG A 142 1.05 -27.36 -30.83
C ARG A 142 2.16 -28.35 -31.19
N ILE A 143 2.64 -29.16 -30.24
CA ILE A 143 3.70 -30.18 -30.44
C ILE A 143 3.11 -31.50 -30.94
N PHE A 144 2.01 -31.96 -30.32
CA PHE A 144 1.23 -33.14 -30.69
C PHE A 144 -0.25 -32.76 -30.87
N PRO A 145 -0.66 -32.35 -32.09
CA PRO A 145 -2.04 -31.97 -32.44
C PRO A 145 -3.15 -32.94 -32.04
N ASN A 146 -2.90 -34.26 -32.02
CA ASN A 146 -3.87 -35.24 -31.52
C ASN A 146 -3.58 -35.74 -30.08
N GLY A 147 -2.54 -35.19 -29.45
CA GLY A 147 -2.03 -35.55 -28.13
C GLY A 147 -0.95 -36.63 -28.11
N SER A 148 -0.83 -37.45 -29.15
CA SER A 148 0.14 -38.54 -29.23
C SER A 148 1.33 -38.25 -30.16
N ARG A 149 2.45 -38.95 -29.92
CA ARG A 149 3.71 -38.86 -30.69
C ARG A 149 3.51 -39.01 -32.20
N GLY A 150 2.54 -39.81 -32.64
CA GLY A 150 2.21 -40.01 -34.06
C GLY A 150 1.68 -38.77 -34.79
N SER A 151 1.41 -37.66 -34.09
CA SER A 151 1.02 -36.38 -34.70
C SER A 151 2.13 -35.33 -34.76
N TYR A 152 3.38 -35.68 -34.42
CA TYR A 152 4.51 -34.76 -34.25
C TYR A 152 4.55 -33.58 -35.24
N ASN A 153 4.42 -32.36 -34.71
CA ASN A 153 4.54 -31.12 -35.45
C ASN A 153 5.94 -30.51 -35.27
N GLU A 154 6.77 -30.63 -36.29
CA GLU A 154 8.10 -30.02 -36.29
C GLU A 154 8.07 -28.49 -36.30
N ILE A 155 7.16 -27.85 -37.05
CA ILE A 155 7.11 -26.39 -37.15
C ILE A 155 6.72 -25.78 -35.80
N GLY A 156 5.68 -26.34 -35.17
CA GLY A 156 5.27 -26.02 -33.80
C GLY A 156 6.37 -26.25 -32.77
N THR A 157 7.20 -27.27 -32.94
CA THR A 157 8.34 -27.56 -32.06
C THR A 157 9.52 -26.61 -32.28
N ASN A 158 9.78 -26.21 -33.53
CA ASN A 158 10.89 -25.35 -33.91
C ASN A 158 10.71 -23.89 -33.41
N TYR A 159 9.47 -23.46 -33.18
CA TYR A 159 9.16 -22.23 -32.46
C TYR A 159 9.80 -22.23 -31.05
N TYR A 160 9.60 -23.30 -30.27
CA TYR A 160 10.18 -23.41 -28.92
C TYR A 160 11.71 -23.56 -28.96
N ARG A 161 12.27 -24.34 -29.90
CA ARG A 161 13.73 -24.40 -30.13
C ARG A 161 14.31 -23.00 -30.40
N THR A 162 13.62 -22.20 -31.21
CA THR A 162 14.01 -20.82 -31.54
C THR A 162 13.90 -19.87 -30.35
N LEU A 163 12.84 -19.98 -29.54
CA LEU A 163 12.68 -19.22 -28.30
C LEU A 163 13.82 -19.54 -27.31
N ILE A 164 14.06 -20.81 -27.01
CA ILE A 164 15.10 -21.26 -26.07
C ILE A 164 16.49 -20.77 -26.49
N ARG A 165 16.82 -20.89 -27.79
CA ARG A 165 18.06 -20.33 -28.35
C ARG A 165 18.17 -18.81 -28.11
N LYS A 166 17.10 -18.06 -28.38
CA LYS A 166 17.08 -16.60 -28.15
C LYS A 166 17.15 -16.19 -26.68
N LEU A 167 16.66 -17.02 -25.76
CA LEU A 167 16.83 -16.81 -24.31
C LEU A 167 18.30 -16.99 -23.91
N LYS A 168 18.99 -18.03 -24.42
CA LYS A 168 20.43 -18.23 -24.24
C LYS A 168 21.26 -17.09 -24.83
N GLU A 169 20.90 -16.57 -26.00
CA GLU A 169 21.53 -15.38 -26.62
C GLU A 169 21.43 -14.10 -25.76
N ILE A 170 20.55 -14.05 -24.76
CA ILE A 170 20.43 -12.94 -23.80
C ILE A 170 20.76 -13.36 -22.35
N ASN A 171 21.36 -14.54 -22.14
CA ASN A 171 21.70 -15.12 -20.83
C ASN A 171 20.50 -15.30 -19.87
N VAL A 172 19.30 -15.52 -20.40
CA VAL A 172 18.10 -15.82 -19.61
C VAL A 172 17.87 -17.34 -19.58
N GLN A 173 17.75 -17.93 -18.38
CA GLN A 173 17.49 -19.37 -18.26
C GLN A 173 16.00 -19.70 -18.43
N PRO A 174 15.65 -20.74 -19.22
CA PRO A 174 14.27 -21.16 -19.39
C PRO A 174 13.77 -21.98 -18.18
N VAL A 175 12.56 -21.66 -17.71
CA VAL A 175 11.80 -22.43 -16.73
C VAL A 175 10.56 -22.97 -17.45
N ILE A 176 10.62 -24.19 -17.96
CA ILE A 176 9.57 -24.71 -18.85
C ILE A 176 8.47 -25.41 -18.06
N THR A 177 7.22 -25.08 -18.39
CA THR A 177 6.02 -25.76 -17.90
C THR A 177 5.47 -26.69 -19.00
N LEU A 178 5.39 -28.00 -18.75
CA LEU A 178 4.94 -28.96 -19.77
C LEU A 178 3.44 -28.83 -20.08
N TYR A 179 2.62 -28.60 -19.06
CA TYR A 179 1.16 -28.48 -19.18
C TYR A 179 0.64 -27.26 -18.42
N HIS A 180 -0.06 -26.36 -19.12
CA HIS A 180 -0.70 -25.18 -18.51
C HIS A 180 -2.16 -25.08 -18.99
N TRP A 181 -2.94 -26.10 -18.60
CA TRP A 181 -4.40 -26.23 -18.79
C TRP A 181 -4.84 -26.47 -20.26
N ASP A 182 -3.92 -26.44 -21.21
CA ASP A 182 -4.12 -26.52 -22.65
C ASP A 182 -4.05 -27.96 -23.20
N LEU A 183 -4.90 -28.83 -22.67
CA LEU A 183 -4.99 -30.24 -23.06
C LEU A 183 -5.42 -30.35 -24.54
N PRO A 184 -4.78 -31.20 -25.38
CA PRO A 184 -5.24 -31.46 -26.74
C PRO A 184 -6.69 -31.98 -26.73
N ASP A 185 -7.58 -31.28 -27.44
CA ASP A 185 -9.03 -31.51 -27.39
C ASP A 185 -9.41 -32.92 -27.86
N ASN A 186 -8.59 -33.51 -28.75
CA ASN A 186 -8.71 -34.92 -29.15
C ASN A 186 -8.67 -35.88 -27.94
N LEU A 187 -7.77 -35.66 -26.96
CA LEU A 187 -7.70 -36.50 -25.75
C LEU A 187 -8.94 -36.32 -24.87
N GLN A 188 -9.50 -35.10 -24.83
CA GLN A 188 -10.75 -34.80 -24.12
C GLN A 188 -11.96 -35.47 -24.76
N ARG A 189 -12.01 -35.61 -26.09
CA ARG A 189 -13.06 -36.33 -26.82
C ARG A 189 -12.93 -37.85 -26.74
N THR A 190 -11.71 -38.39 -26.90
CA THR A 190 -11.49 -39.85 -26.98
C THR A 190 -11.49 -40.53 -25.60
N PHE A 191 -10.92 -39.87 -24.57
CA PHE A 191 -10.74 -40.47 -23.23
C PHE A 191 -11.48 -39.72 -22.11
N GLY A 192 -12.22 -38.64 -22.41
CA GLY A 192 -12.76 -37.76 -21.37
C GLY A 192 -11.70 -36.86 -20.70
N GLY A 193 -10.46 -36.87 -21.20
CA GLY A 193 -9.35 -36.10 -20.65
C GLY A 193 -8.86 -36.69 -19.32
N TRP A 194 -8.51 -35.84 -18.35
CA TRP A 194 -7.85 -36.27 -17.11
C TRP A 194 -8.69 -37.19 -16.20
N SER A 195 -9.95 -37.47 -16.55
CA SER A 195 -10.77 -38.49 -15.90
C SER A 195 -10.24 -39.91 -16.09
N ASP A 196 -9.54 -40.17 -17.20
CA ASP A 196 -9.07 -41.51 -17.59
C ASP A 196 -7.57 -41.70 -17.27
N PRO A 197 -7.18 -42.83 -16.65
CA PRO A 197 -5.79 -43.09 -16.27
C PRO A 197 -4.83 -43.24 -17.46
N ALA A 198 -5.30 -43.49 -18.69
CA ALA A 198 -4.45 -43.57 -19.88
C ALA A 198 -3.69 -42.27 -20.16
N LEU A 199 -4.19 -41.12 -19.68
CA LEU A 199 -3.47 -39.84 -19.80
C LEU A 199 -2.18 -39.79 -18.97
N VAL A 200 -1.98 -40.66 -17.98
CA VAL A 200 -0.71 -40.77 -17.24
C VAL A 200 0.42 -41.17 -18.19
N GLU A 201 0.19 -42.19 -19.01
CA GLU A 201 1.17 -42.69 -19.98
C GLU A 201 1.35 -41.71 -21.16
N LEU A 202 0.24 -41.17 -21.70
CA LEU A 202 0.31 -40.18 -22.79
C LEU A 202 1.04 -38.89 -22.37
N PHE A 203 0.86 -38.45 -21.12
CA PHE A 203 1.61 -37.31 -20.58
C PHE A 203 3.08 -37.66 -20.33
N ARG A 204 3.40 -38.87 -19.87
CA ARG A 204 4.80 -39.32 -19.74
C ARG A 204 5.51 -39.32 -21.10
N ASP A 205 4.89 -39.85 -22.16
CA ASP A 205 5.46 -39.89 -23.50
C ASP A 205 5.63 -38.49 -24.13
N TYR A 206 4.77 -37.53 -23.74
CA TYR A 206 4.93 -36.12 -24.07
C TYR A 206 6.07 -35.46 -23.28
N ALA A 207 6.18 -35.73 -21.97
CA ALA A 207 7.28 -35.27 -21.13
C ALA A 207 8.63 -35.79 -21.63
N ASP A 208 8.72 -37.09 -21.99
CA ASP A 208 9.89 -37.74 -22.58
C ASP A 208 10.36 -37.02 -23.84
N PHE A 209 9.43 -36.68 -24.74
CA PHE A 209 9.77 -35.92 -25.94
C PHE A 209 10.34 -34.52 -25.61
N CYS A 210 9.76 -33.84 -24.62
CA CYS A 210 10.19 -32.51 -24.21
C CYS A 210 11.56 -32.53 -23.51
N PHE A 211 11.81 -33.52 -22.64
CA PHE A 211 13.10 -33.69 -21.96
C PHE A 211 14.20 -34.03 -22.96
N GLN A 212 13.93 -34.91 -23.93
CA GLN A 212 14.86 -35.22 -25.02
C GLN A 212 15.13 -34.02 -25.93
N THR A 213 14.10 -33.24 -26.28
CA THR A 213 14.22 -32.17 -27.30
C THR A 213 14.78 -30.85 -26.73
N PHE A 214 14.62 -30.58 -25.44
CA PHE A 214 14.95 -29.27 -24.84
C PHE A 214 15.83 -29.34 -23.58
N GLY A 215 15.95 -30.48 -22.90
CA GLY A 215 16.49 -30.56 -21.53
C GLY A 215 17.99 -30.27 -21.38
N ASP A 216 18.76 -30.33 -22.48
CA ASP A 216 20.15 -29.88 -22.50
C ASP A 216 20.27 -28.40 -22.13
N ASP A 217 19.27 -27.60 -22.50
CA ASP A 217 19.20 -26.16 -22.27
C ASP A 217 18.29 -25.75 -21.08
N VAL A 218 17.47 -26.68 -20.57
CA VAL A 218 16.46 -26.40 -19.54
C VAL A 218 16.86 -27.05 -18.21
N LYS A 219 17.03 -26.23 -17.17
CA LYS A 219 17.43 -26.69 -15.82
C LYS A 219 16.34 -26.60 -14.77
N TYR A 220 15.18 -26.01 -15.11
CA TYR A 220 14.00 -26.00 -14.26
C TYR A 220 12.76 -26.36 -15.08
N TRP A 221 12.08 -27.41 -14.63
CA TRP A 221 10.88 -27.98 -15.23
C TRP A 221 9.72 -27.95 -14.22
N ILE A 222 8.55 -27.56 -14.72
CA ILE A 222 7.27 -27.72 -14.04
C ILE A 222 6.43 -28.69 -14.88
N THR A 223 5.93 -29.79 -14.30
CA THR A 223 5.11 -30.73 -15.08
C THR A 223 3.72 -30.13 -15.38
N ILE A 224 3.00 -29.76 -14.32
CA ILE A 224 1.62 -29.29 -14.35
C ILE A 224 1.55 -27.96 -13.59
N ASP A 225 0.93 -26.95 -14.20
CA ASP A 225 0.54 -25.73 -13.49
C ASP A 225 -0.80 -25.90 -12.79
N ASN A 226 -0.82 -25.66 -11.48
CA ASN A 226 -2.02 -25.47 -10.67
C ASN A 226 -3.08 -26.57 -10.86
N PRO A 227 -2.77 -27.82 -10.46
CA PRO A 227 -3.67 -28.96 -10.65
C PRO A 227 -5.01 -28.78 -9.93
N PHE A 228 -5.05 -27.97 -8.87
CA PHE A 228 -6.26 -27.62 -8.15
C PHE A 228 -7.28 -26.93 -9.07
N LEU A 229 -6.87 -25.96 -9.88
CA LEU A 229 -7.80 -25.31 -10.81
C LEU A 229 -8.24 -26.25 -11.93
N VAL A 230 -7.33 -27.06 -12.47
CA VAL A 230 -7.65 -28.08 -13.50
C VAL A 230 -8.71 -29.06 -12.98
N ALA A 231 -8.48 -29.63 -11.81
CA ALA A 231 -9.39 -30.60 -11.20
C ALA A 231 -10.71 -29.96 -10.72
N TRP A 232 -10.62 -28.99 -9.80
CA TRP A 232 -11.79 -28.43 -9.10
C TRP A 232 -12.64 -27.53 -10.01
N ASN A 233 -12.01 -26.64 -10.79
CA ASN A 233 -12.75 -25.70 -11.62
C ASN A 233 -12.99 -26.20 -13.05
N GLY A 234 -12.23 -27.19 -13.54
CA GLY A 234 -12.43 -27.82 -14.85
C GLY A 234 -13.49 -28.92 -14.86
N TYR A 235 -13.59 -29.70 -13.78
CA TYR A 235 -14.48 -30.87 -13.69
C TYR A 235 -15.47 -30.84 -12.51
N GLY A 236 -15.40 -29.84 -11.63
CA GLY A 236 -16.33 -29.64 -10.50
C GLY A 236 -17.23 -28.41 -10.66
N THR A 237 -16.65 -27.21 -10.65
CA THR A 237 -17.42 -25.95 -10.77
C THR A 237 -17.78 -25.58 -12.22
N GLY A 238 -17.10 -26.17 -13.20
CA GLY A 238 -17.23 -25.86 -14.64
C GLY A 238 -16.81 -24.45 -15.05
N LYS A 239 -16.05 -23.70 -14.22
CA LYS A 239 -15.62 -22.32 -14.51
C LYS A 239 -14.46 -22.21 -15.52
N VAL A 240 -13.63 -23.24 -15.62
CA VAL A 240 -12.53 -23.34 -16.60
C VAL A 240 -12.71 -24.57 -17.49
N ALA A 241 -11.96 -24.67 -18.59
CA ALA A 241 -12.05 -25.83 -19.48
C ALA A 241 -11.72 -27.14 -18.73
N PRO A 242 -12.41 -28.27 -19.03
CA PRO A 242 -13.43 -28.45 -20.07
C PRO A 242 -14.86 -28.02 -19.68
N GLY A 243 -15.09 -27.46 -18.49
CA GLY A 243 -16.40 -26.94 -18.08
C GLY A 243 -17.37 -27.98 -17.52
N ILE A 244 -16.88 -29.15 -17.13
CA ILE A 244 -17.70 -30.27 -16.63
C ILE A 244 -18.05 -30.04 -15.15
N LYS A 245 -19.25 -30.47 -14.75
CA LYS A 245 -19.82 -30.26 -13.39
C LYS A 245 -20.87 -31.31 -12.98
N ASN A 246 -20.89 -32.45 -13.67
CA ASN A 246 -22.02 -33.39 -13.62
C ASN A 246 -21.86 -34.50 -12.57
N ASP A 247 -20.69 -34.58 -11.93
CA ASP A 247 -20.28 -35.64 -11.01
C ASP A 247 -19.38 -35.02 -9.91
N PRO A 248 -19.74 -35.14 -8.62
CA PRO A 248 -18.95 -34.58 -7.52
C PRO A 248 -17.62 -35.30 -7.27
N ASP A 249 -17.45 -36.53 -7.76
CA ASP A 249 -16.26 -37.35 -7.53
C ASP A 249 -15.19 -37.12 -8.62
N LEU A 250 -15.62 -36.62 -9.78
CA LEU A 250 -14.77 -36.37 -10.94
C LEU A 250 -13.55 -35.46 -10.65
N PRO A 251 -13.65 -34.35 -9.88
CA PRO A 251 -12.49 -33.56 -9.48
C PRO A 251 -11.44 -34.38 -8.71
N PHE A 252 -11.85 -35.29 -7.84
CA PHE A 252 -10.93 -36.09 -7.04
C PHE A 252 -10.25 -37.18 -7.87
N ARG A 253 -10.98 -37.80 -8.82
CA ARG A 253 -10.43 -38.72 -9.82
C ARG A 253 -9.42 -38.03 -10.74
N VAL A 254 -9.75 -36.83 -11.23
CA VAL A 254 -8.84 -36.00 -12.04
C VAL A 254 -7.58 -35.59 -11.25
N GLY A 255 -7.73 -35.13 -10.01
CA GLY A 255 -6.58 -34.78 -9.16
C GLY A 255 -5.64 -35.96 -8.88
N HIS A 256 -6.20 -37.17 -8.71
CA HIS A 256 -5.44 -38.41 -8.55
C HIS A 256 -4.63 -38.76 -9.82
N ASN A 257 -5.25 -38.67 -11.00
CA ASN A 257 -4.56 -38.89 -12.27
C ASN A 257 -3.47 -37.84 -12.54
N LEU A 258 -3.70 -36.56 -12.19
CA LEU A 258 -2.70 -35.48 -12.31
C LEU A 258 -1.47 -35.72 -11.41
N LEU A 259 -1.66 -36.24 -10.20
CA LEU A 259 -0.54 -36.64 -9.31
C LEU A 259 0.26 -37.79 -9.92
N LYS A 260 -0.41 -38.83 -10.42
CA LYS A 260 0.25 -39.99 -11.06
C LYS A 260 0.98 -39.61 -12.35
N ALA A 261 0.42 -38.72 -13.17
CA ALA A 261 1.05 -38.18 -14.37
C ALA A 261 2.32 -37.37 -14.07
N HIS A 262 2.32 -36.57 -13.00
CA HIS A 262 3.52 -35.88 -12.54
C HIS A 262 4.58 -36.83 -11.99
N ALA A 263 4.20 -37.81 -11.14
CA ALA A 263 5.15 -38.79 -10.61
C ALA A 263 5.82 -39.58 -11.73
N ALA A 264 5.05 -40.06 -12.72
CA ALA A 264 5.59 -40.75 -13.90
C ALA A 264 6.57 -39.87 -14.70
N ALA A 265 6.27 -38.57 -14.88
CA ALA A 265 7.17 -37.62 -15.55
C ALA A 265 8.41 -37.27 -14.71
N TRP A 266 8.32 -37.22 -13.37
CA TRP A 266 9.47 -36.99 -12.50
C TRP A 266 10.41 -38.19 -12.50
N HIS A 267 9.89 -39.41 -12.34
CA HIS A 267 10.70 -40.64 -12.35
C HIS A 267 11.36 -40.89 -13.70
N LEU A 268 10.66 -40.58 -14.80
CA LEU A 268 11.26 -40.54 -16.13
C LEU A 268 12.46 -39.57 -16.19
N TYR A 269 12.29 -38.34 -15.70
CA TYR A 269 13.37 -37.36 -15.69
C TYR A 269 14.55 -37.83 -14.82
N ASP A 270 14.27 -38.30 -13.61
CA ASP A 270 15.25 -38.75 -12.62
C ASP A 270 16.11 -39.91 -13.15
N ARG A 271 15.45 -40.95 -13.70
CA ARG A 271 16.09 -42.20 -14.14
C ARG A 271 16.86 -42.04 -15.47
N HIS A 272 16.37 -41.22 -16.41
CA HIS A 272 16.92 -41.15 -17.77
C HIS A 272 17.67 -39.85 -18.10
N TYR A 273 17.21 -38.69 -17.60
CA TYR A 273 17.67 -37.38 -18.08
C TYR A 273 18.55 -36.64 -17.08
N ARG A 274 18.23 -36.71 -15.78
CA ARG A 274 18.94 -35.98 -14.71
C ARG A 274 20.45 -36.27 -14.67
N PRO A 275 20.98 -37.49 -14.86
CA PRO A 275 22.43 -37.75 -14.79
C PRO A 275 23.24 -36.93 -15.80
N GLN A 276 22.67 -36.68 -16.98
CA GLN A 276 23.31 -35.92 -18.07
C GLN A 276 22.95 -34.43 -17.98
N GLN A 277 21.65 -34.11 -17.91
CA GLN A 277 21.12 -32.76 -18.05
C GLN A 277 21.19 -31.94 -16.75
N LYS A 278 21.18 -32.60 -15.58
CA LYS A 278 21.33 -32.01 -14.23
C LYS A 278 20.29 -30.92 -13.89
N GLY A 279 19.11 -30.98 -14.51
CA GLY A 279 17.99 -30.10 -14.20
C GLY A 279 17.18 -30.54 -12.97
N LYS A 280 16.19 -29.73 -12.63
CA LYS A 280 15.23 -29.96 -11.55
C LYS A 280 13.78 -29.96 -12.05
N VAL A 281 12.92 -30.75 -11.41
CA VAL A 281 11.50 -30.95 -11.72
C VAL A 281 10.64 -30.69 -10.48
N SER A 282 9.48 -30.06 -10.67
CA SER A 282 8.45 -29.86 -9.66
C SER A 282 7.04 -29.83 -10.29
N MET A 283 5.99 -29.80 -9.47
CA MET A 283 4.63 -29.41 -9.85
C MET A 283 4.35 -28.03 -9.27
N ALA A 284 3.73 -27.11 -10.03
CA ALA A 284 3.40 -25.78 -9.51
C ALA A 284 2.06 -25.81 -8.75
N LEU A 285 2.11 -25.54 -7.45
CA LEU A 285 0.97 -25.65 -6.55
C LEU A 285 0.49 -24.26 -6.13
N ALA A 286 -0.79 -23.98 -6.36
CA ALA A 286 -1.38 -22.69 -6.00
C ALA A 286 -2.02 -22.69 -4.62
N SER A 287 -1.96 -21.56 -3.91
CA SER A 287 -2.66 -21.40 -2.65
C SER A 287 -3.07 -19.96 -2.36
N HIS A 288 -4.23 -19.80 -1.72
CA HIS A 288 -4.65 -18.59 -1.03
C HIS A 288 -3.93 -18.48 0.33
N TRP A 289 -4.21 -17.41 1.08
CA TRP A 289 -3.97 -17.44 2.52
C TRP A 289 -5.25 -17.09 3.27
N ILE A 290 -5.38 -17.60 4.49
CA ILE A 290 -6.60 -17.50 5.28
C ILE A 290 -6.25 -17.17 6.74
N LYS A 291 -7.06 -16.31 7.35
CA LYS A 291 -6.96 -15.92 8.77
C LYS A 291 -8.23 -16.31 9.51
N PRO A 292 -8.12 -16.74 10.77
CA PRO A 292 -9.26 -17.21 11.54
C PRO A 292 -10.22 -16.05 11.81
N SER A 293 -11.53 -16.28 11.66
CA SER A 293 -12.55 -15.26 11.91
C SER A 293 -12.71 -14.93 13.41
N ARG A 294 -12.20 -15.80 14.29
CA ARG A 294 -12.16 -15.64 15.76
C ARG A 294 -10.88 -16.29 16.29
N THR A 295 -10.37 -15.84 17.45
CA THR A 295 -9.17 -16.40 18.10
C THR A 295 -9.35 -17.79 18.74
N ARG A 296 -10.33 -18.58 18.28
CA ARG A 296 -10.66 -19.91 18.81
C ARG A 296 -9.89 -21.01 18.07
N ARG A 297 -9.59 -22.10 18.77
CA ARG A 297 -8.95 -23.30 18.19
C ARG A 297 -9.74 -23.89 17.01
N GLU A 298 -11.07 -23.85 17.09
CA GLU A 298 -12.01 -24.22 16.01
C GLU A 298 -11.70 -23.47 14.70
N SER A 299 -11.60 -22.14 14.76
CA SER A 299 -11.26 -21.29 13.61
C SER A 299 -9.86 -21.56 13.07
N LEU A 300 -8.89 -21.88 13.93
CA LEU A 300 -7.54 -22.28 13.51
C LEU A 300 -7.54 -23.63 12.77
N GLN A 301 -8.30 -24.61 13.26
CA GLN A 301 -8.45 -25.91 12.59
C GLN A 301 -9.18 -25.77 11.25
N ALA A 302 -10.21 -24.91 11.17
CA ALA A 302 -10.87 -24.55 9.91
C ALA A 302 -9.93 -23.85 8.91
N CYS A 303 -9.01 -23.00 9.39
CA CYS A 303 -7.95 -22.42 8.55
C CYS A 303 -6.98 -23.49 8.04
N GLN A 304 -6.55 -24.43 8.88
CA GLN A 304 -5.71 -25.55 8.46
C GLN A 304 -6.42 -26.40 7.40
N TRP A 305 -7.68 -26.80 7.62
CA TRP A 305 -8.45 -27.56 6.64
C TRP A 305 -8.62 -26.82 5.31
N SER A 306 -8.79 -25.49 5.33
CA SER A 306 -8.83 -24.68 4.11
C SER A 306 -7.54 -24.78 3.28
N LEU A 307 -6.37 -24.83 3.92
CA LEU A 307 -5.09 -25.02 3.25
C LEU A 307 -4.84 -26.48 2.87
N ASP A 308 -5.22 -27.44 3.71
CA ASP A 308 -5.15 -28.87 3.43
C ASP A 308 -5.94 -29.23 2.16
N PHE A 309 -7.16 -28.71 2.00
CA PHE A 309 -8.06 -29.02 0.87
C PHE A 309 -7.64 -28.38 -0.46
N VAL A 310 -6.75 -27.39 -0.45
CA VAL A 310 -6.33 -26.64 -1.65
C VAL A 310 -4.88 -26.92 -2.00
N LEU A 311 -3.97 -26.63 -1.05
CA LEU A 311 -2.54 -26.84 -1.22
C LEU A 311 -2.13 -28.25 -0.78
N GLY A 312 -2.59 -28.69 0.40
CA GLY A 312 -2.24 -29.99 0.97
C GLY A 312 -2.67 -31.19 0.12
N TRP A 313 -3.78 -31.08 -0.62
CA TRP A 313 -4.30 -32.09 -1.54
C TRP A 313 -3.21 -32.59 -2.51
N PHE A 314 -2.40 -31.67 -3.03
CA PHE A 314 -1.30 -31.99 -3.93
C PHE A 314 0.06 -31.95 -3.24
N ALA A 315 0.30 -31.02 -2.32
CA ALA A 315 1.59 -30.88 -1.65
C ALA A 315 1.93 -32.05 -0.71
N ARG A 316 0.96 -32.60 0.04
CA ARG A 316 1.25 -33.66 1.02
C ARG A 316 1.70 -34.98 0.34
N PRO A 317 1.02 -35.49 -0.69
CA PRO A 317 1.51 -36.66 -1.41
C PRO A 317 2.96 -36.50 -1.91
N LEU A 318 3.29 -35.33 -2.45
CA LEU A 318 4.61 -35.06 -3.04
C LEU A 318 5.72 -34.89 -1.98
N PHE A 319 5.46 -34.17 -0.89
CA PHE A 319 6.52 -33.78 0.06
C PHE A 319 6.59 -34.62 1.35
N ILE A 320 5.53 -35.37 1.73
CA ILE A 320 5.46 -36.04 3.05
C ILE A 320 5.38 -37.57 2.97
N ASP A 321 4.23 -38.14 2.60
CA ASP A 321 3.90 -39.56 2.84
C ASP A 321 3.14 -40.26 1.71
N GLY A 322 3.14 -39.69 0.51
CA GLY A 322 2.51 -40.27 -0.68
C GLY A 322 0.99 -40.33 -0.64
N ASP A 323 0.35 -39.76 0.40
CA ASP A 323 -1.07 -39.93 0.69
C ASP A 323 -1.76 -38.56 0.90
N TYR A 324 -3.09 -38.56 0.77
CA TYR A 324 -3.89 -37.35 0.92
C TYR A 324 -3.98 -36.87 2.37
N PRO A 325 -4.18 -35.55 2.62
CA PRO A 325 -4.34 -35.02 3.96
C PRO A 325 -5.38 -35.76 4.81
N PRO A 326 -5.10 -36.10 6.08
CA PRO A 326 -6.05 -36.79 6.95
C PRO A 326 -7.39 -36.06 7.11
N SER A 327 -7.38 -34.72 7.06
CA SER A 327 -8.57 -33.85 7.04
C SER A 327 -9.44 -34.07 5.80
N MET A 328 -8.84 -34.25 4.62
CA MET A 328 -9.56 -34.64 3.40
C MET A 328 -10.08 -36.07 3.48
N LYS A 329 -9.24 -37.04 3.87
CA LYS A 329 -9.62 -38.46 3.96
C LYS A 329 -10.77 -38.69 4.95
N HIS A 330 -10.79 -37.97 6.06
CA HIS A 330 -11.87 -38.07 7.06
C HIS A 330 -13.21 -37.51 6.56
N ASN A 331 -13.19 -36.39 5.84
CA ASN A 331 -14.39 -35.65 5.45
C ASN A 331 -14.97 -36.12 4.09
N LEU A 332 -14.10 -36.51 3.14
CA LEU A 332 -14.50 -36.95 1.80
C LEU A 332 -14.72 -38.46 1.70
N SER A 333 -14.07 -39.26 2.56
CA SER A 333 -14.19 -40.72 2.70
C SER A 333 -14.36 -41.51 1.40
N HIS A 334 -15.60 -41.71 0.93
CA HIS A 334 -15.94 -42.48 -0.27
C HIS A 334 -15.72 -41.74 -1.60
N HIS A 335 -15.72 -40.40 -1.59
CA HIS A 335 -15.58 -39.54 -2.78
C HIS A 335 -14.12 -39.36 -3.24
N LEU A 336 -13.14 -39.75 -2.41
CA LEU A 336 -11.72 -39.53 -2.64
C LEU A 336 -11.01 -40.85 -2.99
N PRO A 337 -10.33 -40.97 -4.14
CA PRO A 337 -9.57 -42.18 -4.49
C PRO A 337 -8.52 -42.55 -3.44
N SER A 338 -8.28 -43.85 -3.26
CA SER A 338 -7.22 -44.37 -2.39
C SER A 338 -5.96 -44.68 -3.19
N PHE A 339 -4.80 -44.21 -2.73
CA PHE A 339 -3.51 -44.70 -3.21
C PHE A 339 -3.21 -46.08 -2.63
N THR A 340 -2.81 -47.03 -3.48
CA THR A 340 -2.14 -48.26 -3.03
C THR A 340 -0.74 -47.94 -2.49
N GLN A 341 -0.15 -48.82 -1.67
CA GLN A 341 1.16 -48.55 -1.08
C GLN A 341 2.25 -48.29 -2.14
N ALA A 342 2.26 -49.04 -3.25
CA ALA A 342 3.20 -48.82 -4.35
C ALA A 342 3.04 -47.43 -4.99
N GLU A 343 1.81 -46.93 -5.16
CA GLU A 343 1.58 -45.58 -5.70
C GLU A 343 1.97 -44.49 -4.71
N ARG A 344 1.80 -44.71 -3.40
CA ARG A 344 2.30 -43.79 -2.37
C ARG A 344 3.82 -43.65 -2.47
N ASP A 345 4.52 -44.77 -2.60
CA ASP A 345 5.98 -44.80 -2.67
C ASP A 345 6.51 -44.26 -4.01
N GLU A 346 5.77 -44.40 -5.12
CA GLU A 346 6.11 -43.77 -6.42
C GLU A 346 5.80 -42.26 -6.42
N VAL A 347 4.77 -41.77 -5.72
CA VAL A 347 4.41 -40.33 -5.68
C VAL A 347 5.27 -39.55 -4.66
N ARG A 348 5.69 -40.17 -3.55
CA ARG A 348 6.42 -39.48 -2.47
C ARG A 348 7.83 -39.07 -2.89
N GLY A 349 8.15 -37.79 -2.73
CA GLY A 349 9.47 -37.21 -3.02
C GLY A 349 9.66 -36.71 -4.45
N THR A 350 8.62 -36.73 -5.29
CA THR A 350 8.69 -36.41 -6.74
C THR A 350 8.78 -34.90 -7.06
N ALA A 351 9.40 -34.10 -6.18
CA ALA A 351 9.61 -32.67 -6.41
C ALA A 351 10.93 -32.17 -5.79
N ASP A 352 11.83 -31.65 -6.60
CA ASP A 352 13.19 -31.25 -6.19
C ASP A 352 13.26 -29.85 -5.51
N PHE A 353 12.11 -29.15 -5.51
CA PHE A 353 11.85 -27.85 -4.91
C PHE A 353 10.33 -27.63 -4.84
N PHE A 354 9.87 -26.77 -3.93
CA PHE A 354 8.46 -26.40 -3.79
C PHE A 354 8.11 -25.24 -4.73
N ALA A 355 7.41 -25.51 -5.83
CA ALA A 355 7.00 -24.48 -6.78
C ALA A 355 5.64 -23.87 -6.36
N LEU A 356 5.66 -22.65 -5.81
CA LEU A 356 4.47 -21.95 -5.30
C LEU A 356 3.86 -20.98 -6.32
N SER A 357 2.54 -21.07 -6.53
CA SER A 357 1.71 -20.02 -7.13
C SER A 357 0.92 -19.28 -6.05
N HIS A 358 0.98 -17.95 -6.06
CA HIS A 358 0.18 -17.10 -5.17
C HIS A 358 -0.21 -15.78 -5.88
N GLY A 359 -1.47 -15.69 -6.32
CA GLY A 359 -2.00 -14.55 -7.05
C GLY A 359 -3.48 -14.68 -7.44
N PRO A 360 -3.98 -13.79 -8.31
CA PRO A 360 -5.40 -13.65 -8.66
C PRO A 360 -5.92 -14.74 -9.63
N SER A 361 -5.15 -15.80 -9.86
CA SER A 361 -5.60 -17.02 -10.53
C SER A 361 -6.51 -17.84 -9.59
N LEU A 362 -6.21 -17.85 -8.29
CA LEU A 362 -7.03 -18.48 -7.25
C LEU A 362 -7.64 -17.45 -6.30
N SER A 363 -6.81 -16.60 -5.68
CA SER A 363 -7.21 -15.77 -4.53
C SER A 363 -8.27 -14.74 -4.87
N TYR A 364 -9.31 -14.67 -4.03
CA TYR A 364 -10.54 -13.91 -4.19
C TYR A 364 -11.34 -14.20 -5.47
N GLN A 365 -11.06 -15.27 -6.22
CA GLN A 365 -11.61 -15.48 -7.57
C GLN A 365 -12.13 -16.91 -7.83
N LEU A 366 -11.25 -17.92 -7.84
CA LEU A 366 -11.60 -19.32 -8.18
C LEU A 366 -11.58 -20.28 -6.98
N ILE A 367 -11.31 -19.79 -5.77
CA ILE A 367 -11.56 -20.53 -4.53
C ILE A 367 -13.05 -20.47 -4.17
N ASP A 368 -13.65 -21.64 -3.91
CA ASP A 368 -15.03 -21.74 -3.46
C ASP A 368 -15.24 -21.22 -2.03
N VAL A 369 -16.44 -20.76 -1.70
CA VAL A 369 -16.78 -20.26 -0.35
C VAL A 369 -16.80 -21.40 0.68
N SER A 370 -17.20 -22.60 0.28
CA SER A 370 -17.17 -23.80 1.14
C SER A 370 -15.76 -24.13 1.62
N LEU A 371 -14.78 -24.10 0.71
CA LEU A 371 -13.36 -24.38 0.98
C LEU A 371 -12.67 -23.32 1.88
N LYS A 372 -13.35 -22.23 2.24
CA LYS A 372 -12.88 -21.25 3.23
C LYS A 372 -13.33 -21.59 4.66
N PHE A 373 -14.21 -22.57 4.85
CA PHE A 373 -14.69 -23.05 6.16
C PHE A 373 -15.14 -21.92 7.11
N GLY A 374 -15.75 -20.85 6.59
CA GLY A 374 -16.20 -19.68 7.38
C GLY A 374 -15.08 -18.79 7.92
N GLN A 375 -13.86 -18.89 7.39
CA GLN A 375 -12.69 -18.10 7.78
C GLN A 375 -12.38 -17.01 6.72
N ILE A 376 -11.49 -16.08 7.03
CA ILE A 376 -11.29 -14.83 6.27
C ILE A 376 -10.10 -14.97 5.32
N GLU A 377 -10.35 -14.98 4.01
CA GLU A 377 -9.29 -14.95 2.99
C GLU A 377 -8.54 -13.61 2.98
N VAL A 378 -7.21 -13.65 2.97
CA VAL A 378 -6.33 -12.47 2.88
C VAL A 378 -5.08 -12.74 2.04
N LEU A 379 -4.53 -11.69 1.43
CA LEU A 379 -3.26 -11.76 0.71
C LEU A 379 -2.09 -11.56 1.70
N ASP A 380 -1.58 -12.65 2.26
CA ASP A 380 -0.48 -12.66 3.24
C ASP A 380 0.55 -13.76 2.88
N LEU A 381 1.36 -13.47 1.86
CA LEU A 381 2.34 -14.38 1.29
C LEU A 381 3.41 -14.81 2.31
N ARG A 382 3.79 -13.95 3.26
CA ARG A 382 4.79 -14.28 4.29
C ARG A 382 4.29 -15.36 5.25
N MET A 383 3.04 -15.27 5.70
CA MET A 383 2.44 -16.32 6.53
C MET A 383 2.30 -17.64 5.76
N LEU A 384 1.94 -17.59 4.47
CA LEU A 384 1.89 -18.77 3.59
C LEU A 384 3.26 -19.43 3.41
N LEU A 385 4.31 -18.64 3.13
CA LEU A 385 5.69 -19.12 3.01
C LEU A 385 6.20 -19.76 4.31
N TYR A 386 5.86 -19.20 5.47
CA TYR A 386 6.19 -19.81 6.76
C TYR A 386 5.39 -21.10 7.04
N TRP A 387 4.11 -21.17 6.66
CA TRP A 387 3.30 -22.38 6.80
C TRP A 387 3.85 -23.52 5.92
N ILE A 388 4.25 -23.23 4.68
CA ILE A 388 4.93 -24.18 3.78
C ILE A 388 6.24 -24.68 4.41
N ARG A 389 7.05 -23.77 5.00
CA ARG A 389 8.24 -24.14 5.76
C ARG A 389 7.93 -25.08 6.94
N ALA A 390 6.82 -24.86 7.64
CA ALA A 390 6.47 -25.61 8.83
C ALA A 390 5.85 -26.99 8.54
N GLU A 391 5.02 -27.13 7.50
CA GLU A 391 4.41 -28.41 7.12
C GLU A 391 5.35 -29.33 6.34
N TYR A 392 6.26 -28.79 5.51
CA TYR A 392 7.02 -29.56 4.51
C TYR A 392 8.55 -29.59 4.73
N ASP A 393 9.00 -29.45 5.99
CA ASP A 393 10.41 -29.48 6.43
C ASP A 393 11.34 -28.47 5.71
N ASN A 394 10.91 -27.21 5.66
CA ASN A 394 11.67 -26.08 5.09
C ASN A 394 12.25 -26.31 3.68
N PRO A 395 11.43 -26.71 2.68
CA PRO A 395 11.91 -27.06 1.36
C PRO A 395 12.42 -25.81 0.62
N PRO A 396 13.28 -25.93 -0.40
CA PRO A 396 13.62 -24.81 -1.27
C PRO A 396 12.36 -24.34 -2.02
N ILE A 397 11.86 -23.13 -1.75
CA ILE A 397 10.64 -22.59 -2.37
C ILE A 397 11.00 -21.70 -3.55
N TYR A 398 10.49 -22.04 -4.74
CA TYR A 398 10.48 -21.14 -5.89
C TYR A 398 9.07 -20.58 -6.07
N ILE A 399 8.88 -19.28 -5.93
CA ILE A 399 7.61 -18.64 -6.29
C ILE A 399 7.55 -18.57 -7.82
N VAL A 400 6.76 -19.44 -8.44
CA VAL A 400 6.66 -19.62 -9.91
C VAL A 400 5.49 -18.84 -10.54
N GLU A 401 4.64 -18.24 -9.72
CA GLU A 401 3.64 -17.25 -10.13
C GLU A 401 3.31 -16.32 -8.96
N SER A 402 3.57 -15.02 -9.07
CA SER A 402 2.98 -14.02 -8.15
C SER A 402 2.85 -12.63 -8.77
N GLY A 403 1.79 -11.92 -8.41
CA GLY A 403 1.42 -10.63 -8.99
C GLY A 403 -0.04 -10.28 -8.66
N TRP A 404 -0.57 -9.21 -9.25
CA TRP A 404 -2.00 -8.88 -9.16
C TRP A 404 -2.56 -8.51 -10.54
N PHE A 405 -3.71 -7.83 -10.58
CA PHE A 405 -4.35 -7.36 -11.81
C PHE A 405 -4.92 -5.94 -11.71
N VAL A 406 -5.00 -5.31 -12.87
CA VAL A 406 -5.76 -4.07 -13.14
C VAL A 406 -6.91 -4.36 -14.11
N GLN A 407 -7.82 -3.42 -14.31
CA GLN A 407 -8.92 -3.54 -15.27
C GLN A 407 -8.40 -3.39 -16.72
N GLY A 408 -9.16 -3.91 -17.69
CA GLY A 408 -8.76 -4.02 -19.11
C GLY A 408 -8.59 -2.69 -19.85
N ASP A 409 -9.08 -1.59 -19.29
CA ASP A 409 -8.92 -0.21 -19.75
C ASP A 409 -7.56 0.40 -19.36
N ILE A 410 -6.96 -0.04 -18.25
CA ILE A 410 -5.68 0.46 -17.72
C ILE A 410 -4.54 0.05 -18.65
N LYS A 411 -3.86 1.06 -19.23
CA LYS A 411 -2.82 0.87 -20.25
C LYS A 411 -1.42 0.72 -19.65
N THR A 412 -0.71 1.83 -19.46
CA THR A 412 0.72 1.86 -19.05
C THR A 412 0.93 2.23 -17.59
N GLU A 413 0.00 2.95 -16.98
CA GLU A 413 0.09 3.40 -15.59
C GLU A 413 -0.63 2.41 -14.65
N ASP A 414 0.02 1.29 -14.34
CA ASP A 414 -0.53 0.18 -13.53
C ASP A 414 -0.10 0.23 -12.06
N SER A 415 -0.06 1.44 -11.47
CA SER A 415 0.45 1.69 -10.11
C SER A 415 -0.16 0.76 -9.04
N LYS A 416 -1.42 0.32 -9.19
CA LYS A 416 -2.04 -0.72 -8.34
C LYS A 416 -1.25 -2.04 -8.38
N ASN A 417 -0.94 -2.56 -9.56
CA ASN A 417 -0.14 -3.79 -9.73
C ASN A 417 1.28 -3.58 -9.18
N MET A 418 1.89 -2.41 -9.42
CA MET A 418 3.20 -2.05 -8.86
C MET A 418 3.23 -2.13 -7.32
N TYR A 419 2.24 -1.58 -6.61
CA TYR A 419 2.20 -1.63 -5.14
C TYR A 419 1.90 -3.04 -4.59
N TYR A 420 1.09 -3.86 -5.28
CA TYR A 420 0.95 -5.28 -4.95
C TYR A 420 2.26 -6.06 -5.15
N LEU A 421 2.97 -5.83 -6.25
CA LEU A 421 4.27 -6.43 -6.53
C LEU A 421 5.31 -6.03 -5.47
N LYS A 422 5.38 -4.73 -5.12
CA LYS A 422 6.23 -4.23 -4.03
C LYS A 422 5.96 -4.97 -2.72
N ARG A 423 4.68 -5.20 -2.37
CA ARG A 423 4.29 -5.92 -1.16
C ARG A 423 4.65 -7.39 -1.18
N PHE A 424 4.31 -8.13 -2.24
CA PHE A 424 4.61 -9.56 -2.30
C PHE A 424 6.13 -9.82 -2.22
N ILE A 425 6.95 -8.99 -2.87
CA ILE A 425 8.40 -9.07 -2.79
C ILE A 425 8.93 -8.69 -1.40
N MET A 426 8.42 -7.62 -0.78
CA MET A 426 8.83 -7.20 0.57
C MET A 426 8.48 -8.26 1.64
N GLU A 427 7.29 -8.87 1.55
CA GLU A 427 6.89 -9.98 2.42
C GLU A 427 7.72 -11.25 2.18
N THR A 428 8.16 -11.51 0.95
CA THR A 428 9.12 -12.60 0.62
C THR A 428 10.51 -12.32 1.21
N LEU A 429 11.00 -11.08 1.15
CA LEU A 429 12.27 -10.69 1.76
C LEU A 429 12.24 -10.88 3.28
N LYS A 430 11.13 -10.51 3.93
CA LYS A 430 10.89 -10.76 5.35
C LYS A 430 10.83 -12.26 5.68
N SER A 431 10.19 -13.10 4.86
CA SER A 431 10.15 -14.54 5.14
C SER A 431 11.54 -15.19 5.08
N ILE A 432 12.42 -14.70 4.20
CA ILE A 432 13.84 -15.13 4.16
C ILE A 432 14.56 -14.62 5.43
N LYS A 433 14.56 -13.30 5.67
CA LYS A 433 15.43 -12.64 6.66
C LYS A 433 14.99 -12.80 8.12
N TYR A 434 13.68 -12.82 8.40
CA TYR A 434 13.14 -12.90 9.76
C TYR A 434 12.54 -14.26 10.12
N ASP A 435 12.06 -15.02 9.13
CA ASP A 435 11.33 -16.27 9.38
C ASP A 435 12.11 -17.54 8.97
N GLY A 436 13.28 -17.38 8.34
CA GLY A 436 14.18 -18.48 7.96
C GLY A 436 13.66 -19.38 6.83
N VAL A 437 12.80 -18.85 5.96
CA VAL A 437 12.23 -19.58 4.82
C VAL A 437 13.20 -19.61 3.64
N ASN A 438 13.47 -20.80 3.13
CA ASN A 438 14.40 -21.07 2.04
C ASN A 438 13.81 -20.70 0.65
N VAL A 439 13.50 -19.42 0.42
CA VAL A 439 12.99 -18.96 -0.88
C VAL A 439 14.16 -18.71 -1.85
N ILE A 440 14.19 -19.46 -2.95
CA ILE A 440 15.29 -19.46 -3.94
C ILE A 440 15.02 -18.59 -5.18
N GLY A 441 13.77 -18.15 -5.39
CA GLY A 441 13.41 -17.33 -6.55
C GLY A 441 12.01 -16.75 -6.53
N TYR A 442 11.78 -15.72 -7.36
CA TYR A 442 10.50 -15.03 -7.51
C TYR A 442 10.18 -14.78 -8.98
N THR A 443 9.01 -15.26 -9.42
CA THR A 443 8.47 -15.10 -10.77
C THR A 443 7.29 -14.15 -10.76
N HIS A 444 7.47 -12.94 -11.29
CA HIS A 444 6.33 -12.05 -11.50
C HIS A 444 5.41 -12.58 -12.60
N TRP A 445 4.09 -12.51 -12.40
CA TRP A 445 3.10 -12.88 -13.42
C TRP A 445 2.20 -11.69 -13.81
N SER A 446 2.16 -11.24 -15.07
CA SER A 446 2.78 -11.82 -16.30
C SER A 446 3.84 -10.91 -16.93
N LEU A 447 4.61 -11.43 -17.89
CA LEU A 447 5.49 -10.60 -18.74
C LEU A 447 4.68 -9.58 -19.55
N LEU A 448 3.57 -10.01 -20.16
CA LEU A 448 2.73 -9.18 -21.03
C LEU A 448 1.24 -9.49 -20.86
N ASP A 449 0.39 -8.55 -21.25
CA ASP A 449 -1.06 -8.74 -21.27
C ASP A 449 -1.46 -9.75 -22.35
N GLY A 450 -2.40 -10.64 -22.01
CA GLY A 450 -2.94 -11.70 -22.86
C GLY A 450 -4.35 -12.11 -22.41
N PHE A 451 -4.80 -13.29 -22.83
CA PHE A 451 -6.14 -13.82 -22.48
C PHE A 451 -6.17 -14.37 -21.05
N GLU A 452 -7.08 -13.86 -20.20
CA GLU A 452 -7.18 -14.17 -18.77
C GLU A 452 -8.30 -15.17 -18.43
N TRP A 453 -8.38 -16.23 -19.23
CA TRP A 453 -9.12 -17.47 -18.96
C TRP A 453 -10.66 -17.34 -18.85
N HIS A 454 -11.17 -17.07 -17.65
CA HIS A 454 -12.61 -16.83 -17.39
C HIS A 454 -12.94 -15.34 -17.24
N ARG A 455 -11.93 -14.46 -17.38
CA ARG A 455 -12.04 -13.00 -17.39
C ARG A 455 -11.62 -12.39 -18.73
N GLU A 456 -11.44 -13.24 -19.74
CA GLU A 456 -11.24 -12.88 -21.15
C GLU A 456 -10.19 -11.77 -21.34
N TYR A 457 -10.57 -10.53 -21.69
CA TYR A 457 -9.66 -9.38 -21.75
C TYR A 457 -10.07 -8.23 -20.79
N ASP A 458 -11.00 -8.48 -19.86
CA ASP A 458 -11.54 -7.50 -18.90
C ASP A 458 -10.53 -7.10 -17.80
N ILE A 459 -9.45 -7.87 -17.68
CA ILE A 459 -8.36 -7.60 -16.73
C ILE A 459 -6.99 -7.72 -17.41
N ARG A 460 -5.98 -7.11 -16.79
CA ARG A 460 -4.58 -7.07 -17.27
C ARG A 460 -3.62 -7.40 -16.14
N ARG A 461 -2.60 -8.20 -16.44
CA ARG A 461 -1.57 -8.68 -15.50
C ARG A 461 -0.13 -8.43 -15.96
N GLY A 462 0.08 -8.04 -17.21
CA GLY A 462 1.41 -7.94 -17.79
C GLY A 462 2.19 -6.74 -17.30
N LEU A 463 3.49 -6.91 -17.10
CA LEU A 463 4.45 -5.80 -17.02
C LEU A 463 4.50 -5.00 -18.33
N TYR A 464 4.19 -5.63 -19.46
CA TYR A 464 4.08 -4.95 -20.76
C TYR A 464 2.63 -4.92 -21.24
N TYR A 465 2.16 -3.70 -21.51
CA TYR A 465 0.87 -3.43 -22.13
C TYR A 465 0.87 -3.91 -23.59
N VAL A 466 -0.21 -4.55 -23.99
CA VAL A 466 -0.51 -4.93 -25.38
C VAL A 466 -1.87 -4.34 -25.76
N ASP A 467 -1.89 -3.56 -26.84
CA ASP A 467 -3.11 -3.00 -27.42
C ASP A 467 -3.65 -3.96 -28.49
N PHE A 468 -4.57 -4.83 -28.07
CA PHE A 468 -5.16 -5.90 -28.90
C PHE A 468 -5.87 -5.39 -30.16
N ASN A 469 -6.22 -4.09 -30.22
CA ASN A 469 -6.80 -3.44 -31.39
C ASN A 469 -5.76 -3.10 -32.48
N THR A 470 -4.47 -3.28 -32.21
CA THR A 470 -3.39 -2.86 -33.11
C THR A 470 -2.69 -4.06 -33.76
N HIS A 471 -2.67 -4.10 -35.09
CA HIS A 471 -2.03 -5.12 -35.93
C HIS A 471 -0.54 -5.42 -35.63
N ASN A 472 0.13 -4.62 -34.80
CA ASN A 472 1.54 -4.80 -34.43
C ASN A 472 1.76 -5.18 -32.96
N LEU A 473 0.69 -5.29 -32.16
CA LEU A 473 0.65 -5.82 -30.79
C LEU A 473 1.86 -5.42 -29.92
N LYS A 474 2.29 -4.16 -30.04
CA LYS A 474 3.54 -3.64 -29.46
C LYS A 474 3.51 -3.70 -27.94
N ARG A 475 4.41 -4.50 -27.37
CA ARG A 475 4.72 -4.57 -25.93
C ARG A 475 5.25 -3.21 -25.46
N ARG A 476 4.47 -2.46 -24.66
CA ARG A 476 4.89 -1.18 -24.05
C ARG A 476 5.13 -1.37 -22.54
N PRO A 477 6.28 -0.98 -21.97
CA PRO A 477 6.56 -1.19 -20.55
C PRO A 477 5.60 -0.34 -19.68
N LYS A 478 5.00 -0.95 -18.66
CA LYS A 478 4.15 -0.27 -17.67
C LYS A 478 4.98 0.31 -16.51
N THR A 479 4.35 1.02 -15.57
CA THR A 479 5.04 1.52 -14.35
C THR A 479 5.58 0.36 -13.51
N SER A 480 4.86 -0.76 -13.41
CA SER A 480 5.33 -2.00 -12.79
C SER A 480 6.61 -2.57 -13.42
N ALA A 481 6.76 -2.53 -14.76
CA ALA A 481 7.98 -3.00 -15.44
C ALA A 481 9.21 -2.18 -15.05
N ASN A 482 9.04 -0.86 -14.97
CA ASN A 482 10.11 0.06 -14.58
C ASN A 482 10.48 -0.06 -13.10
N PHE A 483 9.51 -0.38 -12.23
CA PHE A 483 9.75 -0.76 -10.84
C PHE A 483 10.52 -2.09 -10.74
N TYR A 484 10.04 -3.15 -11.39
CA TYR A 484 10.63 -4.48 -11.29
C TYR A 484 12.07 -4.51 -11.82
N LYS A 485 12.34 -3.84 -12.95
CA LYS A 485 13.70 -3.61 -13.45
C LYS A 485 14.61 -2.97 -12.40
N LYS A 486 14.20 -1.85 -11.80
CA LYS A 486 15.02 -1.10 -10.82
C LYS A 486 15.26 -1.92 -9.53
N LEU A 487 14.33 -2.80 -9.17
CA LEU A 487 14.46 -3.73 -8.05
C LEU A 487 15.48 -4.85 -8.35
N ILE A 488 15.38 -5.50 -9.51
CA ILE A 488 16.33 -6.55 -9.94
C ILE A 488 17.75 -5.99 -10.01
N GLN A 489 17.92 -4.79 -10.60
CA GLN A 489 19.20 -4.07 -10.65
C GLN A 489 19.82 -3.73 -9.28
N LYS A 490 19.05 -3.82 -8.19
CA LYS A 490 19.48 -3.58 -6.81
C LYS A 490 19.41 -4.82 -5.92
N ASN A 491 19.06 -5.98 -6.49
CA ASN A 491 18.74 -7.23 -5.78
C ASN A 491 17.80 -7.04 -4.56
N GLY A 492 16.81 -6.15 -4.64
CA GLY A 492 15.89 -5.84 -3.54
C GLY A 492 15.79 -4.35 -3.19
N PHE A 493 15.82 -4.04 -1.89
CA PHE A 493 15.53 -2.72 -1.34
C PHE A 493 16.67 -2.16 -0.45
N PRO A 494 17.90 -1.98 -0.96
CA PRO A 494 19.03 -1.50 -0.15
C PRO A 494 18.74 -0.14 0.50
N GLN A 495 19.24 0.07 1.72
CA GLN A 495 19.04 1.31 2.49
C GLN A 495 19.45 2.55 1.68
N LEU A 496 18.48 3.43 1.45
CA LEU A 496 18.70 4.72 0.81
C LEU A 496 19.30 5.73 1.81
N PRO A 497 20.21 6.64 1.38
CA PRO A 497 20.82 7.62 2.27
C PRO A 497 19.83 8.52 3.01
N GLU A 498 18.67 8.85 2.41
CA GLU A 498 17.66 9.73 2.99
C GLU A 498 16.95 9.14 4.21
N ASN A 499 17.04 7.82 4.42
CA ASN A 499 16.37 7.08 5.48
C ASN A 499 17.32 6.66 6.63
N ARG A 500 18.58 7.13 6.62
CA ARG A 500 19.55 6.84 7.68
C ARG A 500 19.32 7.77 8.88
N PRO A 501 19.49 7.28 10.14
CA PRO A 501 19.48 8.16 11.31
C PRO A 501 20.55 9.25 11.18
N ALA A 502 20.15 10.51 11.37
CA ALA A 502 21.08 11.63 11.48
C ALA A 502 21.56 11.78 12.92
N GLN A 503 22.79 12.28 13.10
CA GLN A 503 23.31 12.72 14.40
C GLN A 503 23.42 14.25 14.39
N GLY A 504 22.99 14.88 15.48
CA GLY A 504 22.97 16.32 15.64
C GLY A 504 22.15 16.73 16.85
N VAL A 505 22.14 18.03 17.15
CA VAL A 505 21.31 18.65 18.19
C VAL A 505 20.47 19.76 17.57
N PHE A 506 19.30 20.02 18.16
CA PHE A 506 18.51 21.20 17.83
C PHE A 506 19.16 22.46 18.44
N PRO A 507 18.83 23.68 17.95
CA PRO A 507 19.22 24.93 18.59
C PRO A 507 18.84 25.00 20.08
N CYS A 508 19.60 25.76 20.87
CA CYS A 508 19.44 25.83 22.33
C CYS A 508 18.10 26.45 22.77
N ASP A 509 17.50 27.23 21.89
CA ASP A 509 16.23 27.96 22.00
C ASP A 509 15.04 27.21 21.37
N PHE A 510 15.24 25.98 20.87
CA PHE A 510 14.21 25.21 20.18
C PHE A 510 12.94 24.99 21.04
N ALA A 511 11.78 25.18 20.41
CA ALA A 511 10.48 25.08 21.04
C ALA A 511 10.00 23.62 21.21
N TRP A 512 10.31 23.03 22.37
CA TRP A 512 9.78 21.74 22.80
C TRP A 512 8.43 21.94 23.50
N GLY A 513 7.35 21.41 22.94
CA GLY A 513 6.00 21.61 23.49
C GLY A 513 5.01 20.48 23.25
N VAL A 514 3.92 20.53 24.00
CA VAL A 514 2.76 19.63 23.92
C VAL A 514 1.51 20.45 23.61
N SER A 515 0.56 19.87 22.87
CA SER A 515 -0.71 20.51 22.49
C SER A 515 -1.92 19.79 23.10
N VAL A 516 -2.85 20.54 23.70
CA VAL A 516 -4.05 20.01 24.37
C VAL A 516 -5.29 20.87 24.07
N GLU A 517 -6.41 20.24 23.73
CA GLU A 517 -7.73 20.90 23.69
C GLU A 517 -8.29 20.99 25.13
N THR A 518 -8.02 22.10 25.81
CA THR A 518 -8.41 22.29 27.22
C THR A 518 -9.88 22.69 27.38
N THR A 519 -10.72 21.79 27.92
CA THR A 519 -12.04 22.16 28.45
C THR A 519 -12.00 22.35 29.97
N PRO A 520 -12.48 23.48 30.51
CA PRO A 520 -12.58 23.66 31.96
C PRO A 520 -13.72 22.80 32.54
N THR A 521 -13.41 22.05 33.60
CA THR A 521 -14.32 21.08 34.23
C THR A 521 -14.92 21.55 35.56
N GLN A 522 -14.66 22.80 35.98
CA GLN A 522 -15.02 23.33 37.29
C GLN A 522 -15.84 24.63 37.16
N PHE A 523 -16.69 24.92 38.16
CA PHE A 523 -17.59 26.10 38.23
C PHE A 523 -18.65 26.21 37.12
N VAL A 524 -19.03 25.09 36.50
CA VAL A 524 -20.03 25.03 35.41
C VAL A 524 -21.47 25.15 35.90
N ASP A 525 -21.75 24.79 37.17
CA ASP A 525 -23.10 24.76 37.73
C ASP A 525 -23.36 25.92 38.73
N PRO A 526 -24.29 26.85 38.43
CA PRO A 526 -24.68 27.94 39.33
C PRO A 526 -25.81 27.57 40.30
N SER A 527 -26.31 26.33 40.28
CA SER A 527 -27.50 25.91 41.04
C SER A 527 -27.21 25.78 42.54
N VAL A 528 -28.18 26.14 43.39
CA VAL A 528 -28.10 25.88 44.83
C VAL A 528 -28.60 24.47 45.14
N TYR A 529 -27.87 23.73 45.99
CA TYR A 529 -28.22 22.38 46.43
C TYR A 529 -28.44 22.35 47.95
N VAL A 530 -29.46 21.61 48.39
CA VAL A 530 -29.60 21.18 49.79
C VAL A 530 -28.93 19.83 49.94
N TRP A 531 -27.93 19.75 50.82
CA TRP A 531 -27.22 18.51 51.12
C TRP A 531 -27.84 17.82 52.33
N ASN A 532 -28.26 16.56 52.18
CA ASN A 532 -28.88 15.77 53.24
C ASN A 532 -27.84 15.13 54.19
N ILE A 533 -27.10 15.98 54.92
CA ILE A 533 -25.96 15.62 55.78
C ILE A 533 -26.34 14.57 56.85
N THR A 534 -27.55 14.64 57.39
CA THR A 534 -28.06 13.75 58.45
C THR A 534 -28.88 12.56 57.92
N GLY A 535 -28.88 12.33 56.61
CA GLY A 535 -29.68 11.30 55.95
C GLY A 535 -28.88 10.49 54.94
N ASN A 536 -29.41 10.36 53.72
CA ASN A 536 -28.81 9.56 52.64
C ASN A 536 -27.64 10.25 51.91
N GLY A 537 -27.21 11.44 52.36
CA GLY A 537 -26.08 12.17 51.78
C GLY A 537 -26.34 12.82 50.41
N GLU A 538 -27.56 12.71 49.86
CA GLU A 538 -27.90 13.24 48.53
C GLU A 538 -27.89 14.78 48.48
N LEU A 539 -27.62 15.29 47.28
CA LEU A 539 -27.67 16.72 46.92
C LEU A 539 -28.96 16.99 46.12
N ARG A 540 -29.96 17.60 46.75
CA ARG A 540 -31.21 17.98 46.06
C ARG A 540 -31.12 19.42 45.54
N ARG A 541 -31.19 19.58 44.22
CA ARG A 541 -31.22 20.90 43.55
C ARG A 541 -32.44 21.71 44.01
N LEU A 542 -32.27 23.01 44.21
CA LEU A 542 -33.36 23.96 44.42
C LEU A 542 -33.71 24.64 43.09
N GLU A 543 -34.91 24.40 42.57
CA GLU A 543 -35.38 25.10 41.38
C GLU A 543 -35.73 26.55 41.70
N GLY A 544 -35.44 27.46 40.77
CA GLY A 544 -35.57 28.91 40.96
C GLY A 544 -34.42 29.58 41.73
N PHE A 545 -33.50 28.83 42.36
CA PHE A 545 -32.39 29.39 43.13
C PHE A 545 -31.03 29.19 42.44
N GLN A 546 -30.36 30.30 42.13
CA GLN A 546 -28.96 30.34 41.70
C GLN A 546 -28.10 30.97 42.79
N ALA A 547 -26.84 30.51 42.90
CA ALA A 547 -25.89 31.11 43.83
C ALA A 547 -25.54 32.54 43.37
N PRO A 548 -25.57 33.55 44.26
CA PRO A 548 -25.15 34.90 43.90
C PRO A 548 -23.65 34.91 43.53
N PRO A 549 -23.23 35.72 42.55
CA PRO A 549 -21.83 35.77 42.13
C PRO A 549 -20.91 36.13 43.30
N LEU A 550 -19.82 35.36 43.45
CA LEU A 550 -18.86 35.48 44.54
C LEU A 550 -18.32 36.91 44.65
N ARG A 551 -18.69 37.62 45.72
CA ARG A 551 -18.22 38.98 46.02
C ARG A 551 -16.80 39.02 46.61
N ARG A 552 -15.87 38.25 46.03
CA ARG A 552 -14.43 38.35 46.28
C ARG A 552 -13.69 38.53 44.95
N ALA A 553 -12.50 39.12 44.99
CA ALA A 553 -11.59 39.03 43.86
C ALA A 553 -11.30 37.54 43.58
N GLN A 554 -11.48 37.10 42.33
CA GLN A 554 -11.10 35.74 41.93
C GLN A 554 -9.58 35.65 41.88
N HIS A 555 -9.02 34.66 42.57
CA HIS A 555 -7.59 34.40 42.61
C HIS A 555 -7.27 33.10 41.88
N CYS A 556 -6.06 32.96 41.32
CA CYS A 556 -5.71 31.76 40.56
C CYS A 556 -5.69 30.46 41.40
N ALA A 557 -5.66 30.58 42.73
CA ALA A 557 -5.86 29.47 43.67
C ALA A 557 -7.30 28.92 43.69
N ASP A 558 -8.29 29.66 43.17
CA ASP A 558 -9.68 29.21 43.05
C ASP A 558 -9.82 28.08 42.00
N TYR A 559 -8.93 28.04 41.00
CA TYR A 559 -8.94 27.03 39.93
C TYR A 559 -8.00 25.86 40.28
N ALA A 560 -8.48 24.94 41.12
CA ALA A 560 -7.67 23.84 41.66
C ALA A 560 -6.93 22.99 40.59
N THR A 561 -7.55 22.79 39.42
CA THR A 561 -6.95 22.03 38.30
C THR A 561 -5.73 22.71 37.68
N ILE A 562 -5.64 24.04 37.65
CA ILE A 562 -4.53 24.76 36.99
C ILE A 562 -3.19 24.38 37.61
N ARG A 563 -3.11 24.32 38.95
CA ARG A 563 -1.87 23.98 39.65
C ARG A 563 -1.42 22.55 39.36
N GLN A 564 -2.34 21.61 39.25
CA GLN A 564 -2.03 20.22 38.87
C GLN A 564 -1.55 20.15 37.42
N GLN A 565 -2.27 20.77 36.48
CA GLN A 565 -1.90 20.76 35.06
C GLN A 565 -0.52 21.38 34.82
N VAL A 566 -0.22 22.53 35.42
CA VAL A 566 1.09 23.17 35.27
C VAL A 566 2.22 22.32 35.89
N GLU A 567 2.00 21.68 37.03
CA GLU A 567 2.95 20.74 37.63
C GLU A 567 3.16 19.48 36.76
N GLU A 568 2.12 18.94 36.15
CA GLU A 568 2.21 17.83 35.19
C GLU A 568 3.00 18.23 33.94
N ILE A 569 2.71 19.40 33.34
CA ILE A 569 3.43 19.92 32.17
C ILE A 569 4.92 20.13 32.50
N ARG A 570 5.26 20.68 33.68
CA ARG A 570 6.65 20.82 34.13
C ARG A 570 7.40 19.49 34.22
N ARG A 571 6.72 18.39 34.59
CA ARG A 571 7.32 17.05 34.67
C ARG A 571 7.60 16.42 33.31
N VAL A 572 6.94 16.87 32.23
CA VAL A 572 7.27 16.47 30.85
C VAL A 572 8.57 17.14 30.38
N GLY A 573 8.97 18.26 30.97
CA GLY A 573 10.21 18.99 30.62
C GLY A 573 10.10 19.87 29.37
N VAL A 574 8.88 20.21 28.94
CA VAL A 574 8.63 21.14 27.83
C VAL A 574 8.91 22.60 28.21
N ASN A 575 9.33 23.41 27.23
CA ASN A 575 9.49 24.87 27.37
C ASN A 575 8.34 25.66 26.71
N HIS A 576 7.48 25.01 25.91
CA HIS A 576 6.27 25.59 25.33
C HIS A 576 5.03 24.75 25.64
N PHE A 577 3.85 25.37 25.70
CA PHE A 577 2.57 24.67 25.82
C PHE A 577 1.51 25.30 24.91
N HIS A 578 0.86 24.49 24.08
CA HIS A 578 -0.16 24.93 23.12
C HIS A 578 -1.56 24.49 23.55
N PHE A 579 -2.50 25.43 23.63
CA PHE A 579 -3.92 25.13 23.82
C PHE A 579 -4.83 26.06 23.00
N SER A 580 -6.08 25.65 22.80
CA SER A 580 -7.11 26.45 22.14
C SER A 580 -8.06 27.13 23.11
N LEU A 581 -8.50 28.33 22.74
CA LEU A 581 -9.64 29.01 23.32
C LEU A 581 -10.93 28.53 22.66
N ASN A 582 -12.01 28.55 23.43
CA ASN A 582 -13.35 28.22 22.96
C ASN A 582 -14.19 29.51 22.83
N TRP A 583 -14.29 30.06 21.61
CA TRP A 583 -14.95 31.35 21.35
C TRP A 583 -16.43 31.34 21.78
N SER A 584 -17.20 30.32 21.41
CA SER A 584 -18.61 30.19 21.79
C SER A 584 -18.86 30.06 23.30
N SER A 585 -17.86 29.63 24.09
CA SER A 585 -17.92 29.61 25.56
C SER A 585 -17.41 30.90 26.21
N LEU A 586 -16.47 31.61 25.56
CA LEU A 586 -15.88 32.86 26.06
C LEU A 586 -16.74 34.09 25.75
N VAL A 587 -17.43 34.10 24.60
CA VAL A 587 -18.34 35.19 24.19
C VAL A 587 -19.63 34.58 23.60
N PRO A 588 -20.51 33.95 24.41
CA PRO A 588 -21.65 33.17 23.91
C PRO A 588 -22.70 33.97 23.13
N SER A 589 -22.82 35.27 23.43
CA SER A 589 -23.70 36.22 22.73
C SER A 589 -23.10 36.78 21.44
N GLY A 590 -21.81 36.49 21.16
CA GLY A 590 -21.04 37.14 20.10
C GLY A 590 -20.55 38.56 20.43
N ASN A 591 -21.10 39.21 21.46
CA ASN A 591 -20.78 40.59 21.82
C ASN A 591 -19.68 40.65 22.90
N VAL A 592 -18.50 41.14 22.53
CA VAL A 592 -17.31 41.24 23.41
C VAL A 592 -17.44 42.18 24.60
N THR A 593 -18.51 42.98 24.68
CA THR A 593 -18.85 43.76 25.89
C THR A 593 -19.46 42.91 27.00
N GLN A 594 -19.88 41.68 26.70
CA GLN A 594 -20.47 40.72 27.67
C GLN A 594 -19.75 39.36 27.62
N PRO A 595 -18.43 39.31 27.92
CA PRO A 595 -17.67 38.06 27.93
C PRO A 595 -17.97 37.22 29.18
N ASN A 596 -17.72 35.92 29.09
CA ASN A 596 -17.72 34.99 30.22
C ASN A 596 -16.49 35.26 31.10
N THR A 597 -16.66 36.15 32.09
CA THR A 597 -15.57 36.62 32.97
C THR A 597 -14.90 35.50 33.77
N THR A 598 -15.67 34.49 34.22
CA THR A 598 -15.12 33.33 34.94
C THR A 598 -14.19 32.49 34.08
N LEU A 599 -14.53 32.30 32.79
CA LEU A 599 -13.69 31.57 31.83
C LEU A 599 -12.50 32.40 31.35
N LEU A 600 -12.67 33.71 31.19
CA LEU A 600 -11.58 34.64 30.90
C LEU A 600 -10.55 34.69 32.05
N GLY A 601 -11.05 34.66 33.29
CA GLY A 601 -10.23 34.51 34.51
C GLY A 601 -9.44 33.21 34.54
N TYR A 602 -10.06 32.09 34.14
CA TYR A 602 -9.38 30.79 34.03
C TYR A 602 -8.19 30.87 33.06
N TYR A 603 -8.40 31.34 31.82
CA TYR A 603 -7.31 31.43 30.83
C TYR A 603 -6.23 32.44 31.23
N ARG A 604 -6.59 33.57 31.85
CA ARG A 604 -5.62 34.54 32.41
C ARG A 604 -4.76 33.89 33.51
N CYS A 605 -5.37 33.14 34.42
CA CYS A 605 -4.65 32.43 35.45
C CYS A 605 -3.78 31.30 34.90
N PHE A 606 -4.27 30.54 33.93
CA PHE A 606 -3.53 29.44 33.31
C PHE A 606 -2.27 29.95 32.59
N THR A 607 -2.40 30.96 31.74
CA THR A 607 -1.26 31.60 31.05
C THR A 607 -0.27 32.27 32.01
N SER A 608 -0.76 32.89 33.09
CA SER A 608 0.12 33.46 34.12
C SER A 608 0.88 32.39 34.92
N GLN A 609 0.25 31.26 35.25
CA GLN A 609 0.91 30.14 35.94
C GLN A 609 1.91 29.41 35.04
N LEU A 610 1.63 29.25 33.74
CA LEU A 610 2.61 28.74 32.76
C LEU A 610 3.82 29.68 32.66
N HIS A 611 3.61 31.00 32.58
CA HIS A 611 4.69 31.98 32.56
C HIS A 611 5.54 31.92 33.84
N GLN A 612 4.93 31.83 35.02
CA GLN A 612 5.63 31.63 36.31
C GLN A 612 6.37 30.28 36.42
N ALA A 613 6.03 29.30 35.57
CA ALA A 613 6.72 28.02 35.46
C ALA A 613 7.85 28.02 34.41
N ASN A 614 8.15 29.17 33.78
CA ASN A 614 9.03 29.32 32.61
C ASN A 614 8.57 28.54 31.36
N ILE A 615 7.26 28.40 31.16
CA ILE A 615 6.67 27.73 30.00
C ILE A 615 5.95 28.79 29.12
N THR A 616 6.40 28.94 27.88
CA THR A 616 5.80 29.86 26.91
C THR A 616 4.45 29.35 26.44
N SER A 617 3.40 30.16 26.61
CA SER A 617 2.05 29.84 26.12
C SER A 617 1.92 30.17 24.64
N MET A 618 1.56 29.17 23.83
CA MET A 618 1.03 29.32 22.48
C MET A 618 -0.49 29.16 22.53
N VAL A 619 -1.25 30.11 21.98
CA VAL A 619 -2.71 30.15 22.13
C VAL A 619 -3.41 30.23 20.78
N THR A 620 -4.26 29.24 20.51
CA THR A 620 -5.18 29.23 19.36
C THR A 620 -6.46 29.99 19.69
N LEU A 621 -6.82 31.00 18.90
CA LEU A 621 -8.06 31.78 19.08
C LEU A 621 -9.31 31.03 18.62
N TRP A 622 -9.25 30.35 17.47
CA TRP A 622 -10.34 29.57 16.89
C TRP A 622 -9.84 28.24 16.33
N HIS A 623 -10.59 27.18 16.61
CA HIS A 623 -10.37 25.82 16.09
C HIS A 623 -11.70 25.21 15.64
N HIS A 624 -11.67 24.41 14.58
CA HIS A 624 -12.83 23.62 14.16
C HIS A 624 -12.78 22.23 14.82
N THR A 625 -13.93 21.66 15.19
CA THR A 625 -14.04 20.25 15.58
C THR A 625 -15.28 19.61 14.94
N ARG A 626 -15.14 18.40 14.40
CA ARG A 626 -16.18 17.67 13.62
C ARG A 626 -17.49 17.34 14.36
N GLN A 627 -17.67 17.84 15.58
CA GLN A 627 -18.90 17.71 16.39
C GLN A 627 -19.36 19.04 17.02
N ARG A 628 -18.53 20.09 17.01
CA ARG A 628 -18.85 21.42 17.54
C ARG A 628 -18.09 22.49 16.75
N SER A 629 -18.84 23.31 16.01
CA SER A 629 -18.38 24.66 15.66
C SER A 629 -18.06 25.42 16.94
N SER A 630 -16.92 26.10 16.99
CA SER A 630 -16.56 26.98 18.09
C SER A 630 -17.11 28.40 17.91
N LEU A 631 -17.90 28.67 16.84
CA LEU A 631 -18.60 29.94 16.66
C LEU A 631 -19.72 30.12 17.70
N PRO A 632 -19.93 31.34 18.23
CA PRO A 632 -21.11 31.66 19.03
C PRO A 632 -22.41 31.33 18.28
N ALA A 633 -23.39 30.72 18.97
CA ALA A 633 -24.62 30.25 18.36
C ALA A 633 -25.40 31.32 17.53
N PRO A 634 -25.42 32.62 17.89
CA PRO A 634 -26.02 33.65 17.04
C PRO A 634 -25.33 33.82 15.67
N MET A 635 -24.02 33.60 15.58
CA MET A 635 -23.27 33.69 14.32
C MET A 635 -23.50 32.45 13.47
N GLU A 636 -23.46 31.26 14.08
CA GLU A 636 -23.81 29.99 13.43
C GLU A 636 -25.20 30.08 12.77
N ALA A 637 -26.20 30.55 13.52
CA ALA A 637 -27.56 30.78 13.03
C ALA A 637 -27.67 31.88 11.95
N ALA A 638 -26.75 32.85 11.93
CA ALA A 638 -26.66 33.90 10.92
C ALA A 638 -25.87 33.49 9.66
N GLY A 639 -25.60 32.20 9.47
CA GLY A 639 -24.85 31.67 8.33
C GLY A 639 -23.34 31.51 8.56
N GLY A 640 -22.90 31.52 9.82
CA GLY A 640 -21.51 31.27 10.22
C GLY A 640 -20.53 32.18 9.49
N TRP A 641 -19.48 31.58 8.92
CA TRP A 641 -18.44 32.28 8.16
C TRP A 641 -18.90 32.86 6.82
N PHE A 642 -20.09 32.53 6.30
CA PHE A 642 -20.62 33.20 5.10
C PHE A 642 -21.04 34.65 5.39
N ASN A 643 -21.37 34.99 6.64
CA ASN A 643 -21.68 36.36 7.03
C ASN A 643 -20.38 37.17 7.25
N ARG A 644 -20.34 38.38 6.68
CA ARG A 644 -19.26 39.36 6.87
C ARG A 644 -19.18 39.87 8.31
N ASP A 645 -20.29 39.87 9.06
CA ASP A 645 -20.32 40.35 10.45
C ASP A 645 -19.54 39.39 11.38
N THR A 646 -19.57 38.09 11.09
CA THR A 646 -18.76 37.06 11.80
C THR A 646 -17.26 37.36 11.69
N VAL A 647 -16.81 37.88 10.54
CA VAL A 647 -15.42 38.31 10.33
C VAL A 647 -15.06 39.51 11.23
N VAL A 648 -15.97 40.48 11.39
CA VAL A 648 -15.75 41.64 12.28
C VAL A 648 -15.73 41.20 13.74
N ALA A 649 -16.72 40.40 14.16
CA ALA A 649 -16.82 39.93 15.53
C ALA A 649 -15.66 39.01 15.95
N PHE A 650 -15.07 38.26 15.00
CA PHE A 650 -13.83 37.51 15.24
C PHE A 650 -12.64 38.42 15.57
N VAL A 651 -12.51 39.57 14.88
CA VAL A 651 -11.43 40.53 15.11
C VAL A 651 -11.56 41.20 16.48
N ASP A 652 -12.79 41.55 16.88
CA ASP A 652 -13.03 42.12 18.21
C ASP A 652 -12.85 41.08 19.33
N TYR A 653 -13.19 39.82 19.07
CA TYR A 653 -12.85 38.69 19.94
C TYR A 653 -11.33 38.48 20.06
N ALA A 654 -10.59 38.62 18.95
CA ALA A 654 -9.13 38.56 18.96
C ALA A 654 -8.54 39.70 19.80
N ARG A 655 -9.01 40.95 19.63
CA ARG A 655 -8.64 42.10 20.47
C ARG A 655 -8.88 41.85 21.96
N LEU A 656 -10.04 41.28 22.32
CA LEU A 656 -10.34 40.88 23.69
C LEU A 656 -9.28 39.89 24.21
N CYS A 657 -8.95 38.84 23.45
CA CYS A 657 -7.94 37.86 23.85
C CYS A 657 -6.54 38.48 23.99
N TYR A 658 -6.12 39.31 23.02
CA TYR A 658 -4.82 40.00 23.03
C TYR A 658 -4.68 40.95 24.22
N ARG A 659 -5.72 41.73 24.54
CA ARG A 659 -5.74 42.64 25.70
C ARG A 659 -5.67 41.89 27.02
N GLU A 660 -6.43 40.80 27.15
CA GLU A 660 -6.65 40.16 28.44
C GLU A 660 -5.58 39.11 28.81
N LEU A 661 -4.94 38.46 27.82
CA LEU A 661 -3.96 37.39 27.99
C LEU A 661 -2.54 37.73 27.47
N GLY A 662 -2.42 38.67 26.51
CA GLY A 662 -1.16 39.02 25.83
C GLY A 662 0.01 39.54 26.69
N PRO A 663 -0.17 39.99 27.95
CA PRO A 663 0.97 40.15 28.86
C PRO A 663 1.79 38.85 29.03
N HIS A 664 1.13 37.70 29.12
CA HIS A 664 1.75 36.38 29.32
C HIS A 664 1.88 35.55 28.03
N VAL A 665 0.99 35.74 27.05
CA VAL A 665 1.00 34.98 25.78
C VAL A 665 1.89 35.67 24.75
N LYS A 666 2.89 34.95 24.24
CA LYS A 666 3.85 35.47 23.22
C LYS A 666 3.69 34.86 21.83
N MET A 667 2.93 33.77 21.69
CA MET A 667 2.66 33.14 20.40
C MET A 667 1.16 32.93 20.21
N TRP A 668 0.63 33.43 19.09
CA TRP A 668 -0.80 33.35 18.77
C TRP A 668 -1.06 32.66 17.43
N ILE A 669 -2.05 31.78 17.42
CA ILE A 669 -2.58 31.13 16.23
C ILE A 669 -4.02 31.63 16.05
N THR A 670 -4.33 32.38 14.98
CA THR A 670 -5.68 32.94 14.81
C THR A 670 -6.68 31.85 14.43
N LEU A 671 -6.28 30.97 13.51
CA LEU A 671 -7.08 29.85 13.01
C LEU A 671 -6.20 28.59 13.07
N ASN A 672 -6.71 27.52 13.68
CA ASN A 672 -6.07 26.21 13.67
C ASN A 672 -6.72 25.29 12.63
N GLU A 673 -5.92 24.82 11.68
CA GLU A 673 -6.27 23.80 10.68
C GLU A 673 -7.52 24.19 9.81
N PRO A 674 -7.66 25.44 9.31
CA PRO A 674 -8.85 25.90 8.56
C PRO A 674 -9.02 25.25 7.16
N ASN A 675 -8.16 24.28 6.84
CA ASN A 675 -8.06 23.55 5.58
C ASN A 675 -8.02 22.02 5.77
N ASP A 676 -8.33 21.48 6.96
CA ASP A 676 -8.45 20.03 7.26
C ASP A 676 -9.78 19.39 6.79
N GLU A 677 -10.59 20.09 6.00
CA GLU A 677 -11.94 19.65 5.64
C GLU A 677 -12.21 19.67 4.13
N ASP A 678 -12.64 18.53 3.60
CA ASP A 678 -13.08 18.36 2.20
C ASP A 678 -14.48 19.02 1.95
N ASP A 679 -15.02 19.79 2.91
CA ASP A 679 -16.38 20.38 2.90
C ASP A 679 -16.42 21.92 2.96
N VAL A 680 -15.34 22.60 3.38
CA VAL A 680 -15.26 24.08 3.47
C VAL A 680 -15.32 24.71 2.08
N SER A 681 -16.15 25.73 1.91
CA SER A 681 -16.32 26.37 0.60
C SER A 681 -15.23 27.40 0.27
N PRO A 682 -14.91 27.67 -1.02
CA PRO A 682 -14.03 28.76 -1.42
C PRO A 682 -14.46 30.15 -0.90
N MET A 683 -15.76 30.40 -0.76
CA MET A 683 -16.30 31.63 -0.15
C MET A 683 -15.99 31.70 1.35
N GLU A 684 -16.19 30.60 2.06
CA GLU A 684 -15.92 30.48 3.50
C GLU A 684 -14.41 30.60 3.80
N GLY A 685 -13.57 29.90 3.03
CA GLY A 685 -12.12 30.06 3.08
C GLY A 685 -11.67 31.50 2.80
N HIS A 686 -12.35 32.22 1.90
CA HIS A 686 -12.10 33.65 1.69
C HIS A 686 -12.46 34.50 2.91
N GLN A 687 -13.57 34.23 3.61
CA GLN A 687 -13.90 34.97 4.83
C GLN A 687 -12.97 34.61 6.00
N LEU A 688 -12.54 33.34 6.12
CA LEU A 688 -11.50 32.89 7.06
C LEU A 688 -10.16 33.61 6.80
N LEU A 689 -9.72 33.74 5.54
CA LEU A 689 -8.53 34.50 5.18
C LEU A 689 -8.64 35.98 5.58
N ARG A 690 -9.81 36.61 5.36
CA ARG A 690 -10.08 37.98 5.81
C ARG A 690 -10.06 38.10 7.33
N ALA A 691 -10.62 37.13 8.04
CA ALA A 691 -10.64 37.07 9.51
C ALA A 691 -9.24 36.97 10.11
N HIS A 692 -8.40 36.06 9.57
CA HIS A 692 -6.98 35.98 9.91
C HIS A 692 -6.25 37.31 9.65
N ALA A 693 -6.35 37.86 8.43
CA ALA A 693 -5.59 39.05 8.04
C ALA A 693 -5.97 40.30 8.86
N LEU A 694 -7.24 40.44 9.24
CA LEU A 694 -7.69 41.55 10.10
C LEU A 694 -7.29 41.33 11.57
N ALA A 695 -7.40 40.11 12.11
CA ALA A 695 -6.96 39.80 13.47
C ALA A 695 -5.43 39.87 13.64
N TRP A 696 -4.67 39.59 12.57
CA TRP A 696 -3.23 39.79 12.52
C TRP A 696 -2.88 41.28 12.54
N ARG A 697 -3.54 42.10 11.69
CA ARG A 697 -3.31 43.56 11.64
C ARG A 697 -3.69 44.26 12.95
N ALA A 698 -4.77 43.83 13.60
CA ALA A 698 -5.14 44.33 14.92
C ALA A 698 -4.03 44.06 15.95
N TYR A 699 -3.41 42.86 15.96
CA TYR A 699 -2.26 42.61 16.83
C TYR A 699 -1.06 43.49 16.46
N ASP A 700 -0.72 43.54 15.18
CA ASP A 700 0.44 44.24 14.63
C ASP A 700 0.43 45.73 15.00
N GLN A 701 -0.73 46.38 14.87
CA GLN A 701 -0.93 47.81 15.07
C GLN A 701 -1.20 48.19 16.54
N GLU A 702 -1.99 47.40 17.27
CA GLU A 702 -2.48 47.77 18.62
C GLU A 702 -1.64 47.15 19.76
N TYR A 703 -0.99 46.01 19.54
CA TYR A 703 -0.41 45.18 20.61
C TYR A 703 1.07 44.80 20.45
N ARG A 704 1.59 44.62 19.23
CA ARG A 704 2.95 44.08 19.02
C ARG A 704 4.03 44.92 19.71
N HIS A 705 3.96 46.24 19.59
CA HIS A 705 4.94 47.17 20.18
C HIS A 705 5.00 47.13 21.72
N THR A 706 3.94 46.68 22.40
CA THR A 706 3.90 46.61 23.88
C THR A 706 4.04 45.19 24.42
N GLN A 707 3.69 44.18 23.63
CA GLN A 707 3.68 42.78 24.06
C GLN A 707 4.85 41.94 23.53
N GLY A 708 5.44 42.34 22.40
CA GLY A 708 6.57 41.64 21.76
C GLY A 708 6.25 40.27 21.15
N GLY A 709 4.97 39.92 20.98
CA GLY A 709 4.56 38.59 20.51
C GLY A 709 4.53 38.40 18.98
N GLN A 710 4.41 37.13 18.59
CA GLN A 710 4.19 36.67 17.22
C GLN A 710 2.73 36.23 17.01
N VAL A 711 2.22 36.39 15.78
CA VAL A 711 0.88 35.95 15.36
C VAL A 711 0.96 35.31 13.99
N SER A 712 0.33 34.14 13.83
CA SER A 712 0.20 33.42 12.55
C SER A 712 -1.13 32.62 12.52
N LEU A 713 -1.25 31.69 11.59
CA LEU A 713 -2.26 30.62 11.56
C LEU A 713 -1.56 29.26 11.44
N ALA A 714 -2.21 28.19 11.88
CA ALA A 714 -1.74 26.82 11.68
C ALA A 714 -2.50 26.20 10.51
N LEU A 715 -1.78 25.70 9.50
CA LEU A 715 -2.37 25.02 8.34
C LEU A 715 -2.19 23.51 8.47
N HIS A 716 -3.21 22.75 8.10
CA HIS A 716 -3.09 21.30 7.92
C HIS A 716 -2.24 21.00 6.68
N MET A 717 -1.33 20.04 6.79
CA MET A 717 -0.43 19.64 5.71
C MET A 717 -0.07 18.13 5.80
N ASP A 718 -0.99 17.28 5.32
CA ASP A 718 -0.58 15.95 4.85
C ASP A 718 0.38 16.10 3.66
N TRP A 719 1.50 15.36 3.64
CA TRP A 719 2.32 15.26 2.44
C TRP A 719 1.59 14.47 1.34
N VAL A 720 1.96 14.76 0.09
CA VAL A 720 1.36 14.18 -1.12
C VAL A 720 2.48 13.76 -2.06
N GLU A 721 2.61 12.46 -2.31
CA GLU A 721 3.57 11.90 -3.25
C GLU A 721 2.88 11.47 -4.57
N PRO A 722 3.47 11.71 -5.75
CA PRO A 722 3.02 11.08 -6.99
C PRO A 722 3.07 9.56 -6.89
N ALA A 723 2.06 8.84 -7.40
CA ALA A 723 2.00 7.38 -7.28
C ALA A 723 3.22 6.67 -7.94
N PHE A 724 3.76 7.25 -9.01
CA PHE A 724 5.05 6.92 -9.62
C PHE A 724 5.83 8.20 -9.98
N SER A 725 6.81 8.59 -9.14
CA SER A 725 7.53 9.89 -9.22
C SER A 725 8.35 10.17 -10.51
N PHE A 726 8.33 9.27 -11.50
CA PHE A 726 8.94 9.49 -12.82
C PHE A 726 7.88 9.79 -13.92
N SER A 727 6.58 9.77 -13.58
CA SER A 727 5.48 10.13 -14.47
C SER A 727 5.14 11.62 -14.31
N ARG A 728 5.13 12.37 -15.42
CA ARG A 728 4.60 13.75 -15.41
C ARG A 728 3.09 13.78 -15.17
N GLU A 729 2.37 12.73 -15.58
CA GLU A 729 0.93 12.62 -15.37
C GLU A 729 0.57 12.36 -13.90
N ASP A 730 1.51 11.88 -13.07
CA ASP A 730 1.34 11.72 -11.62
C ASP A 730 1.78 12.98 -10.84
N VAL A 731 2.86 13.62 -11.27
CA VAL A 731 3.48 14.78 -10.58
C VAL A 731 2.60 16.04 -10.63
N GLU A 732 2.02 16.38 -11.78
CA GLU A 732 1.16 17.57 -11.88
C GLU A 732 -0.12 17.47 -11.02
N PRO A 733 -0.82 16.32 -10.94
CA PRO A 733 -1.86 16.09 -9.94
C PRO A 733 -1.39 16.17 -8.49
N ALA A 734 -0.22 15.62 -8.14
CA ALA A 734 0.31 15.74 -6.77
C ALA A 734 0.53 17.22 -6.39
N ASN A 735 1.18 18.00 -7.27
CA ASN A 735 1.35 19.44 -7.11
C ASN A 735 0.00 20.17 -6.99
N ARG A 736 -0.98 19.83 -7.84
CA ARG A 736 -2.32 20.42 -7.79
C ARG A 736 -3.03 20.16 -6.46
N VAL A 737 -2.86 18.99 -5.85
CA VAL A 737 -3.48 18.71 -4.53
C VAL A 737 -2.77 19.46 -3.40
N LEU A 738 -1.44 19.63 -3.46
CA LEU A 738 -0.73 20.50 -2.52
C LEU A 738 -1.18 21.96 -2.65
N ASP A 739 -1.35 22.47 -3.88
CA ASP A 739 -1.86 23.82 -4.13
C ASP A 739 -3.31 23.98 -3.62
N CYS A 740 -4.21 23.03 -3.92
CA CYS A 740 -5.61 23.12 -3.49
C CYS A 740 -5.82 22.92 -1.98
N ARG A 741 -4.91 22.24 -1.27
CA ARG A 741 -5.01 21.99 0.18
C ARG A 741 -4.21 22.97 1.02
N VAL A 742 -2.94 23.19 0.68
CA VAL A 742 -2.01 24.05 1.43
C VAL A 742 -1.89 25.42 0.76
N GLY A 743 -1.66 25.43 -0.57
CA GLY A 743 -1.51 26.66 -1.36
C GLY A 743 -2.70 27.62 -1.24
N TRP A 744 -3.92 27.09 -1.17
CA TRP A 744 -5.17 27.85 -1.06
C TRP A 744 -5.17 28.88 0.08
N PHE A 745 -4.55 28.56 1.22
CA PHE A 745 -4.36 29.49 2.34
C PHE A 745 -2.94 30.07 2.44
N SER A 746 -1.90 29.35 2.00
CA SER A 746 -0.51 29.81 2.12
C SER A 746 -0.08 30.81 1.05
N GLU A 747 -0.56 30.70 -0.19
CA GLU A 747 -0.23 31.63 -1.27
C GLU A 747 -0.79 33.05 -1.02
N PRO A 748 -2.04 33.24 -0.53
CA PRO A 748 -2.55 34.57 -0.19
C PRO A 748 -1.92 35.24 1.04
N ILE A 749 -1.24 34.48 1.92
CA ILE A 749 -0.66 34.98 3.17
C ILE A 749 0.87 35.15 3.06
N PHE A 750 1.56 34.15 2.50
CA PHE A 750 3.02 34.06 2.50
C PHE A 750 3.65 34.23 1.11
N GLY A 751 2.88 33.98 0.03
CA GLY A 751 3.30 34.09 -1.36
C GLY A 751 2.89 35.39 -2.03
N SER A 752 2.26 35.29 -3.19
CA SER A 752 1.87 36.40 -4.08
C SER A 752 0.71 37.27 -3.57
N GLY A 753 -0.01 36.86 -2.51
CA GLY A 753 -1.17 37.61 -1.99
C GLY A 753 -2.49 37.32 -2.71
N ASP A 754 -2.50 36.33 -3.62
CA ASP A 754 -3.68 35.85 -4.35
C ASP A 754 -3.72 34.30 -4.31
N TYR A 755 -4.76 33.67 -4.86
CA TYR A 755 -4.89 32.21 -4.89
C TYR A 755 -3.92 31.54 -5.89
N PRO A 756 -3.48 30.29 -5.64
CA PRO A 756 -2.50 29.60 -6.49
C PRO A 756 -2.91 29.55 -7.98
N PRO A 757 -2.01 29.95 -8.92
CA PRO A 757 -2.35 29.98 -10.35
C PRO A 757 -2.80 28.62 -10.91
N ARG A 758 -2.21 27.50 -10.49
CA ARG A 758 -2.64 26.15 -10.93
C ARG A 758 -4.03 25.78 -10.41
N MET A 759 -4.37 26.20 -9.18
CA MET A 759 -5.72 26.04 -8.62
C MET A 759 -6.73 26.85 -9.47
N ARG A 760 -6.50 28.15 -9.66
CA ARG A 760 -7.34 29.04 -10.47
C ARG A 760 -7.55 28.51 -11.89
N ASN A 761 -6.48 28.15 -12.59
CA ASN A 761 -6.54 27.64 -13.95
C ASN A 761 -7.35 26.35 -14.06
N TRP A 762 -7.20 25.43 -13.11
CA TRP A 762 -7.95 24.16 -13.09
C TRP A 762 -9.45 24.37 -12.87
N PHE A 763 -9.84 25.30 -12.00
CA PHE A 763 -11.25 25.64 -11.79
C PHE A 763 -11.90 26.30 -13.02
N HIS A 764 -11.23 27.28 -13.64
CA HIS A 764 -11.75 27.91 -14.87
C HIS A 764 -11.94 26.90 -16.01
N GLN A 765 -10.99 25.96 -16.18
CA GLN A 765 -11.06 24.90 -17.20
C GLN A 765 -12.22 23.92 -16.99
N ARG A 766 -12.72 23.74 -15.76
CA ARG A 766 -13.78 22.76 -15.45
C ARG A 766 -15.19 23.34 -15.31
N HIS A 767 -15.33 24.62 -14.96
CA HIS A 767 -16.64 25.19 -14.57
C HIS A 767 -17.09 26.44 -15.35
N SER A 768 -16.26 27.05 -16.20
CA SER A 768 -16.60 28.23 -17.02
C SER A 768 -17.12 29.49 -16.28
N LEU A 769 -17.13 29.47 -14.94
CA LEU A 769 -17.61 30.51 -14.04
C LEU A 769 -16.70 30.59 -12.81
N ASP A 770 -16.91 31.62 -11.97
CA ASP A 770 -15.98 32.01 -10.92
C ASP A 770 -15.74 30.99 -9.80
N LEU A 771 -14.52 31.02 -9.27
CA LEU A 771 -14.00 30.26 -8.12
C LEU A 771 -14.92 30.27 -6.88
N PHE A 772 -15.77 31.29 -6.73
CA PHE A 772 -16.55 31.55 -5.53
C PHE A 772 -17.92 30.87 -5.48
N GLN A 773 -18.40 30.26 -6.57
CA GLN A 773 -19.77 29.72 -6.65
C GLN A 773 -19.90 28.22 -6.35
N ASN A 774 -18.80 27.46 -6.38
CA ASN A 774 -18.79 26.00 -6.21
C ASN A 774 -18.01 25.59 -4.96
N LYS A 775 -18.40 24.49 -4.28
CA LYS A 775 -17.50 23.82 -3.32
C LYS A 775 -16.24 23.32 -4.03
N LEU A 776 -15.15 23.19 -3.27
CA LEU A 776 -13.99 22.40 -3.71
C LEU A 776 -14.47 20.97 -4.01
N PRO A 777 -14.30 20.45 -5.24
CA PRO A 777 -14.83 19.13 -5.58
C PRO A 777 -14.02 18.06 -4.85
N SER A 778 -14.73 17.18 -4.14
CA SER A 778 -14.16 16.06 -3.35
C SER A 778 -13.26 15.11 -4.17
N ARG A 779 -13.34 15.19 -5.50
CA ARG A 779 -12.35 14.66 -6.43
C ARG A 779 -11.73 15.80 -7.25
N LEU A 780 -10.43 16.04 -7.06
CA LEU A 780 -9.64 16.97 -7.87
C LEU A 780 -9.26 16.38 -9.24
N GLY A 781 -10.14 15.53 -9.80
CA GLY A 781 -9.88 14.64 -10.94
C GLY A 781 -8.74 13.66 -10.65
N VAL A 782 -8.78 12.96 -9.50
CA VAL A 782 -7.67 12.15 -8.99
C VAL A 782 -8.13 10.90 -8.24
N GLN A 783 -7.48 9.78 -8.55
CA GLN A 783 -7.51 8.58 -7.73
C GLN A 783 -6.48 8.72 -6.61
N TYR A 784 -6.96 8.61 -5.38
CA TYR A 784 -6.14 8.56 -4.19
C TYR A 784 -5.82 7.11 -3.81
N MET A 785 -4.54 6.79 -3.66
CA MET A 785 -4.03 5.48 -3.23
C MET A 785 -3.16 5.65 -1.97
N GLY A 786 -2.71 4.56 -1.36
CA GLY A 786 -1.67 4.62 -0.34
C GLY A 786 -0.81 3.36 -0.41
N ASP A 787 0.49 3.49 -0.14
CA ASP A 787 1.36 2.32 -0.14
C ASP A 787 0.89 1.31 0.93
N ILE A 788 0.88 0.04 0.55
CA ILE A 788 0.47 -1.10 1.37
C ILE A 788 1.67 -1.81 2.01
N THR A 789 2.86 -1.22 1.90
CA THR A 789 4.12 -1.67 2.53
C THR A 789 4.61 -0.76 3.66
N TRP A 790 3.94 0.36 3.92
CA TRP A 790 4.21 1.22 5.07
C TRP A 790 3.52 0.71 6.34
N ILE A 791 4.11 1.03 7.50
CA ILE A 791 3.47 0.86 8.81
C ILE A 791 2.22 1.73 8.87
N ARG A 792 1.17 1.27 9.55
CA ARG A 792 -0.02 2.07 9.84
C ARG A 792 -0.34 2.09 11.33
N SER A 793 -0.97 3.17 11.79
CA SER A 793 -1.60 3.21 13.12
C SER A 793 -2.82 2.27 13.17
N PRO A 794 -3.20 1.76 14.36
CA PRO A 794 -4.42 0.95 14.51
C PRO A 794 -5.71 1.76 14.31
N ARG A 795 -5.73 3.00 14.82
CA ARG A 795 -6.80 4.00 14.68
C ARG A 795 -6.17 5.40 14.81
N PRO A 796 -6.28 6.32 13.83
CA PRO A 796 -6.75 6.09 12.46
C PRO A 796 -5.90 5.04 11.72
N ASN A 797 -6.31 4.60 10.52
CA ASN A 797 -5.54 3.63 9.71
C ASN A 797 -4.45 4.34 8.85
N ALA A 798 -3.72 5.26 9.47
CA ALA A 798 -2.87 6.24 8.79
C ALA A 798 -1.44 5.72 8.58
N PRO A 799 -0.81 5.94 7.41
CA PRO A 799 0.58 5.54 7.16
C PRO A 799 1.61 6.36 7.96
N VAL A 800 2.63 5.69 8.48
CA VAL A 800 3.83 6.30 9.09
C VAL A 800 4.86 6.59 7.99
N VAL A 801 5.10 7.87 7.68
CA VAL A 801 6.05 8.27 6.64
C VAL A 801 6.99 9.39 7.13
N PRO A 802 8.06 9.07 7.87
CA PRO A 802 8.90 10.10 8.53
C PRO A 802 9.60 11.06 7.56
N TRP A 803 9.90 10.63 6.33
CA TRP A 803 10.46 11.50 5.29
C TRP A 803 9.42 12.43 4.66
N GLY A 804 8.12 12.17 4.82
CA GLY A 804 7.03 13.02 4.32
C GLY A 804 7.10 14.42 4.92
N LEU A 805 7.30 14.51 6.25
CA LEU A 805 7.55 15.79 6.94
C LEU A 805 8.77 16.54 6.37
N ARG A 806 9.87 15.83 6.10
CA ARG A 806 11.07 16.42 5.49
C ARG A 806 10.79 16.94 4.07
N LYS A 807 9.93 16.29 3.28
CA LYS A 807 9.50 16.80 1.97
C LYS A 807 8.57 17.99 2.09
N ALA A 808 7.60 17.95 3.01
CA ALA A 808 6.68 19.05 3.30
C ALA A 808 7.44 20.33 3.70
N LEU A 809 8.36 20.24 4.66
CA LEU A 809 9.20 21.37 5.09
C LEU A 809 10.05 21.94 3.95
N ASN A 810 10.64 21.08 3.11
CA ASN A 810 11.36 21.53 1.91
C ASN A 810 10.42 22.21 0.90
N TRP A 811 9.22 21.68 0.66
CA TRP A 811 8.25 22.27 -0.25
C TRP A 811 7.80 23.66 0.21
N VAL A 812 7.47 23.81 1.51
CA VAL A 812 7.16 25.12 2.13
C VAL A 812 8.34 26.08 1.96
N ARG A 813 9.58 25.62 2.20
CA ARG A 813 10.77 26.44 2.01
C ARG A 813 10.95 26.93 0.57
N TRP A 814 10.76 26.06 -0.42
CA TRP A 814 10.94 26.41 -1.83
C TRP A 814 9.85 27.35 -2.39
N HIS A 815 8.64 27.37 -1.81
CA HIS A 815 7.53 28.20 -2.29
C HIS A 815 7.36 29.52 -1.51
N PHE A 816 7.63 29.54 -0.20
CA PHE A 816 7.19 30.64 0.68
C PHE A 816 8.27 31.25 1.59
N ILE A 817 9.53 30.79 1.55
CA ILE A 817 10.56 31.23 2.50
C ILE A 817 11.66 32.06 1.83
N HIS A 818 11.66 33.36 2.13
CA HIS A 818 12.88 34.15 2.19
C HIS A 818 13.63 33.81 3.50
N PRO A 819 14.98 33.90 3.56
CA PRO A 819 15.82 33.19 4.54
C PRO A 819 15.59 33.47 6.04
N GLU A 820 14.73 34.41 6.41
CA GLU A 820 14.46 34.84 7.79
C GLU A 820 13.11 34.33 8.36
N ARG A 821 12.34 33.50 7.63
CA ARG A 821 11.04 32.99 8.11
C ARG A 821 11.18 31.69 8.91
N GLU A 822 10.78 31.73 10.18
CA GLU A 822 10.68 30.59 11.09
C GLU A 822 9.55 29.60 10.68
N ILE A 823 9.72 28.32 11.00
CA ILE A 823 8.66 27.29 10.86
C ILE A 823 8.44 26.62 12.22
N TYR A 824 7.19 26.59 12.68
CA TYR A 824 6.76 25.87 13.87
C TYR A 824 5.86 24.68 13.48
N LEU A 825 5.91 23.61 14.27
CA LEU A 825 5.01 22.46 14.16
C LEU A 825 4.06 22.49 15.38
N PRO A 826 2.94 23.25 15.33
CA PRO A 826 2.18 23.61 16.53
C PRO A 826 1.38 22.44 17.13
N ARG A 827 1.19 21.34 16.38
CA ARG A 827 0.38 20.21 16.82
C ARG A 827 0.99 18.90 16.36
N GLU A 828 1.47 18.08 17.30
CA GLU A 828 1.65 16.65 17.05
C GLU A 828 0.29 15.94 17.19
N ARG A 829 -0.57 16.14 16.19
CA ARG A 829 -1.36 14.98 15.74
C ARG A 829 -0.31 14.05 15.15
N ASP A 830 -0.01 12.98 15.89
CA ASP A 830 0.37 11.67 15.37
C ASP A 830 1.12 11.75 14.03
N LEU A 831 2.46 11.57 14.00
CA LEU A 831 3.35 11.62 12.82
C LEU A 831 3.00 10.63 11.66
N PHE A 832 1.87 9.96 11.80
CA PHE A 832 1.09 9.25 10.82
C PHE A 832 0.32 10.24 9.92
N THR A 833 0.94 10.73 8.84
CA THR A 833 0.26 11.45 7.73
C THR A 833 -1.10 10.80 7.43
N GLN A 834 -2.23 11.47 7.68
CA GLN A 834 -3.46 10.73 8.01
C GLN A 834 -3.95 9.90 6.81
N ILE A 835 -3.76 10.42 5.60
CA ILE A 835 -3.44 9.58 4.44
C ILE A 835 -2.36 10.30 3.62
N GLU A 836 -1.14 9.78 3.57
CA GLU A 836 -0.24 10.10 2.45
C GLU A 836 -0.85 9.47 1.18
N ARG A 837 -1.58 10.31 0.41
CA ARG A 837 -2.35 9.87 -0.76
C ARG A 837 -1.41 9.85 -1.96
N CYS A 838 -1.03 8.67 -2.44
CA CYS A 838 -0.41 8.50 -3.75
C CYS A 838 -1.41 8.90 -4.84
N ILE A 839 -1.06 9.87 -5.70
CA ILE A 839 -2.01 10.51 -6.63
C ILE A 839 -1.78 10.08 -8.08
N TYR A 840 -2.89 9.85 -8.79
CA TYR A 840 -2.96 9.58 -10.23
C TYR A 840 -4.25 10.21 -10.85
N PRO A 841 -4.27 10.71 -12.10
CA PRO A 841 -5.43 11.41 -12.66
C PRO A 841 -6.62 10.49 -12.99
N GLU A 842 -7.84 10.90 -12.64
CA GLU A 842 -9.06 10.28 -13.15
C GLU A 842 -9.30 10.68 -14.61
N ARG A 843 -9.41 9.69 -15.51
CA ARG A 843 -9.79 9.90 -16.91
C ARG A 843 -11.28 9.63 -17.08
N GLU A 844 -12.08 10.69 -17.17
CA GLU A 844 -13.52 10.60 -17.44
C GLU A 844 -13.76 10.20 -18.90
N ILE A 845 -14.25 8.97 -19.12
CA ILE A 845 -14.53 8.44 -20.47
C ILE A 845 -15.90 8.95 -20.92
N TYR A 846 -15.91 10.08 -21.64
CA TYR A 846 -17.02 10.43 -22.51
C TYR A 846 -17.07 9.41 -23.66
N LEU A 847 -18.21 8.72 -23.79
CA LEU A 847 -18.53 7.87 -24.94
C LEU A 847 -19.31 8.68 -25.98
N PRO A 848 -18.73 9.05 -27.14
CA PRO A 848 -19.50 9.59 -28.25
C PRO A 848 -20.30 8.46 -28.91
N ARG A 849 -21.59 8.67 -29.14
CA ARG A 849 -22.37 7.79 -30.03
C ARG A 849 -21.97 8.07 -31.49
N GLU A 850 -21.49 7.02 -32.18
CA GLU A 850 -22.01 6.52 -33.46
C GLU A 850 -22.27 7.50 -34.64
N ILE A 851 -21.82 7.30 -35.90
CA ILE A 851 -20.87 6.37 -36.58
C ILE A 851 -20.39 7.05 -37.90
N TYR A 852 -19.32 6.51 -38.53
CA TYR A 852 -19.01 6.44 -39.98
C TYR A 852 -17.76 7.15 -40.54
N LEU A 853 -17.25 6.52 -41.60
CA LEU A 853 -15.92 6.52 -42.26
C LEU A 853 -16.16 6.26 -43.78
N PRO A 854 -15.16 6.22 -44.68
CA PRO A 854 -13.79 6.79 -44.69
C PRO A 854 -13.46 7.55 -46.01
N ARG A 855 -12.20 8.01 -46.20
CA ARG A 855 -11.32 7.63 -47.34
C ARG A 855 -9.92 8.28 -47.25
N GLU A 856 -8.89 7.47 -47.57
CA GLU A 856 -7.65 7.74 -48.34
C GLU A 856 -6.84 9.06 -48.12
N ARG A 857 -5.49 9.09 -48.10
CA ARG A 857 -4.47 8.04 -48.34
C ARG A 857 -3.07 8.45 -47.80
N ASP A 858 -2.18 7.45 -47.77
CA ASP A 858 -0.71 7.48 -47.92
C ASP A 858 0.27 8.05 -46.85
N LEU A 859 1.33 7.24 -46.70
CA LEU A 859 2.48 7.27 -45.79
C LEU A 859 3.45 8.45 -46.09
N PHE A 860 4.35 8.89 -45.19
CA PHE A 860 5.58 8.17 -44.84
C PHE A 860 6.27 8.58 -43.50
N THR A 861 7.36 7.88 -43.18
CA THR A 861 8.17 7.95 -41.93
C THR A 861 9.52 8.66 -42.19
N GLN A 862 10.32 9.14 -41.21
CA GLN A 862 11.14 8.34 -40.29
C GLN A 862 11.97 9.17 -39.26
N ARG A 863 12.35 8.52 -38.14
CA ARG A 863 13.61 8.65 -37.33
C ARG A 863 13.91 9.96 -36.56
N GLU A 864 14.22 9.92 -35.25
CA GLU A 864 15.49 9.52 -34.57
C GLU A 864 16.67 10.48 -34.91
N ARG A 865 17.39 11.13 -33.98
CA ARG A 865 17.99 10.59 -32.73
C ARG A 865 18.43 11.67 -31.69
N PHE A 866 18.88 11.19 -30.53
CA PHE A 866 19.40 11.93 -29.35
C PHE A 866 20.77 12.62 -29.55
N ILE A 867 21.13 13.56 -28.65
CA ILE A 867 22.34 13.56 -27.79
C ILE A 867 22.35 14.79 -26.84
N TYR A 868 22.95 14.66 -25.65
CA TYR A 868 23.40 15.77 -24.76
C TYR A 868 24.92 15.68 -24.61
N PRO A 869 25.63 16.82 -24.51
CA PRO A 869 26.61 16.97 -23.42
C PRO A 869 26.69 18.40 -22.84
N ASP A 870 27.47 18.55 -21.77
CA ASP A 870 27.76 19.81 -21.06
C ASP A 870 28.89 20.66 -21.70
N ARG A 871 28.86 21.96 -21.36
CA ARG A 871 29.94 22.98 -21.35
C ARG A 871 30.59 23.51 -22.66
N GLU A 872 30.52 24.84 -22.73
CA GLU A 872 31.55 25.82 -23.13
C GLU A 872 32.05 25.98 -24.59
N MET A 873 31.94 27.26 -25.01
CA MET A 873 32.91 28.06 -25.79
C MET A 873 32.80 28.24 -27.33
N TYR A 874 32.85 29.54 -27.70
CA TYR A 874 33.08 30.20 -29.00
C TYR A 874 32.05 30.16 -30.15
N LEU A 875 31.66 31.37 -30.58
CA LEU A 875 31.04 31.74 -31.86
C LEU A 875 32.08 31.73 -33.00
N PRO A 876 31.67 31.52 -34.26
CA PRO A 876 31.57 32.70 -35.14
C PRO A 876 30.44 32.71 -36.19
N ARG A 877 29.76 33.87 -36.26
CA ARG A 877 29.43 34.68 -37.46
C ARG A 877 28.75 34.08 -38.72
N ASP A 878 27.63 34.75 -39.03
CA ASP A 878 27.30 35.42 -40.32
C ASP A 878 26.65 34.64 -41.50
N ARG A 879 25.59 35.28 -42.03
CA ARG A 879 24.97 35.17 -43.37
C ARG A 879 24.18 33.88 -43.71
N ASP A 880 23.16 33.91 -44.55
CA ASP A 880 22.17 34.95 -44.92
C ASP A 880 21.06 34.29 -45.79
N LEU A 881 19.96 35.01 -45.96
CA LEU A 881 19.05 35.06 -47.14
C LEU A 881 17.60 34.49 -47.08
N PHE A 882 16.64 35.43 -47.09
CA PHE A 882 15.43 35.55 -47.97
C PHE A 882 14.34 34.43 -48.02
N THR A 883 13.06 34.68 -48.34
CA THR A 883 11.99 35.60 -47.84
C THR A 883 10.76 35.58 -48.77
N GLN A 884 9.54 35.38 -48.25
CA GLN A 884 8.24 35.96 -48.68
C GLN A 884 7.16 35.46 -47.68
N ARG A 885 6.21 36.24 -47.09
CA ARG A 885 5.23 37.25 -47.56
C ARG A 885 4.15 36.62 -48.48
N GLU A 886 2.85 36.95 -48.37
CA GLU A 886 2.13 38.15 -47.86
C GLU A 886 1.04 37.76 -46.81
N ARG A 887 0.63 38.56 -45.80
CA ARG A 887 -0.28 39.76 -45.77
C ARG A 887 -1.70 39.48 -46.35
N GLU A 888 -2.79 39.95 -45.74
CA GLU A 888 -3.13 41.36 -45.41
C GLU A 888 -3.42 41.71 -43.92
N ILE A 889 -4.00 42.90 -43.67
CA ILE A 889 -4.15 43.61 -42.37
C ILE A 889 -5.50 44.35 -42.33
N TYR A 890 -6.13 44.50 -41.16
CA TYR A 890 -7.18 45.52 -40.94
C TYR A 890 -7.11 46.14 -39.54
N VAL A 891 -7.02 47.48 -39.44
CA VAL A 891 -6.99 48.27 -38.17
C VAL A 891 -7.52 49.69 -38.41
N PRO A 892 -8.45 50.17 -37.55
CA PRO A 892 -8.49 51.58 -37.10
C PRO A 892 -8.42 51.64 -35.55
N ARG A 893 -7.39 52.28 -34.94
CA ARG A 893 -7.18 53.73 -34.69
C ARG A 893 -7.80 54.21 -33.36
N GLU A 894 -6.97 54.49 -32.33
CA GLU A 894 -6.41 55.81 -31.93
C GLU A 894 -7.39 56.60 -31.01
N ARG A 895 -7.00 57.30 -29.94
CA ARG A 895 -5.67 57.75 -29.39
C ARG A 895 -5.76 57.83 -27.82
N ASP A 896 -4.94 58.46 -26.96
CA ASP A 896 -3.80 59.41 -26.96
C ASP A 896 -2.91 59.17 -25.68
N LEU A 897 -1.57 59.34 -25.68
CA LEU A 897 -0.74 60.51 -25.25
C LEU A 897 -0.90 61.01 -23.78
N PHE A 898 0.16 61.35 -23.00
CA PHE A 898 1.53 61.81 -23.30
C PHE A 898 2.65 61.26 -22.36
N THR A 899 3.82 60.89 -22.94
CA THR A 899 5.27 61.28 -22.67
C THR A 899 5.82 61.63 -21.25
N GLN A 900 7.14 61.63 -20.91
CA GLN A 900 8.41 61.61 -21.69
C GLN A 900 9.70 61.20 -20.88
N ARG A 901 10.68 60.58 -21.58
CA ARG A 901 12.18 60.64 -21.49
C ARG A 901 13.05 60.48 -20.19
N GLU A 902 13.98 59.51 -20.28
CA GLU A 902 15.46 59.55 -20.04
C GLU A 902 16.09 59.92 -18.67
N ARG A 903 16.79 58.96 -18.02
CA ARG A 903 18.27 58.76 -18.07
C ARG A 903 18.75 57.56 -17.22
N PHE A 904 19.88 56.95 -17.61
CA PHE A 904 20.63 55.95 -16.82
C PHE A 904 21.96 56.53 -16.34
N ILE A 905 22.43 56.12 -15.16
CA ILE A 905 23.85 56.12 -14.77
C ILE A 905 24.12 54.82 -13.99
N TYR A 906 25.09 54.03 -14.46
CA TYR A 906 25.76 52.98 -13.67
C TYR A 906 27.15 53.49 -13.28
N PRO A 907 27.67 53.06 -12.12
CA PRO A 907 29.09 52.78 -11.95
C PRO A 907 29.32 51.26 -11.99
N GLU A 908 30.27 50.82 -12.79
CA GLU A 908 30.84 49.47 -12.68
C GLU A 908 31.72 49.39 -11.43
N ILE A 909 31.57 48.34 -10.61
CA ILE A 909 32.60 47.88 -9.68
C ILE A 909 32.71 46.35 -9.81
N GLU A 910 33.94 45.86 -9.74
CA GLU A 910 34.34 44.53 -10.21
C GLU A 910 33.91 43.38 -9.30
N MET A 911 33.75 42.19 -9.88
CA MET A 911 33.64 40.93 -9.13
C MET A 911 34.97 40.61 -8.42
N TYR A 912 35.06 40.88 -7.13
CA TYR A 912 36.05 40.24 -6.27
C TYR A 912 35.52 38.88 -5.77
N LEU A 913 36.27 37.82 -6.07
CA LEU A 913 36.13 36.48 -5.51
C LEU A 913 37.27 36.24 -4.51
N PRO A 914 37.04 36.40 -3.19
CA PRO A 914 37.96 35.88 -2.18
C PRO A 914 37.99 34.34 -2.23
N ARG A 915 39.19 33.77 -2.09
CA ARG A 915 39.39 32.32 -1.94
C ARG A 915 39.10 31.87 -0.51
N GLU A 916 39.10 30.55 -0.32
CA GLU A 916 39.01 29.86 0.97
C GLU A 916 40.04 30.33 2.02
N ARG A 917 39.76 29.96 3.29
CA ARG A 917 40.61 30.10 4.51
C ARG A 917 40.53 31.50 5.14
N ASP A 918 40.53 31.64 6.46
CA ASP A 918 41.14 30.79 7.50
C ASP A 918 40.23 30.42 8.69
N LEU A 919 40.80 29.65 9.63
CA LEU A 919 40.19 29.28 10.92
C LEU A 919 39.96 30.52 11.80
N PHE A 920 38.89 30.47 12.62
CA PHE A 920 39.01 30.89 14.02
C PHE A 920 38.25 29.93 14.94
N THR A 921 38.94 29.45 15.98
CA THR A 921 38.36 28.67 17.06
C THR A 921 37.83 29.59 18.15
N GLN A 922 36.63 29.36 18.65
CA GLN A 922 36.26 29.79 20.00
C GLN A 922 35.66 28.62 20.77
N ILE A 923 36.32 28.26 21.86
CA ILE A 923 35.91 27.20 22.78
C ILE A 923 35.21 27.86 23.95
N GLU A 924 33.90 27.65 24.09
CA GLU A 924 33.22 27.87 25.37
C GLU A 924 32.80 26.54 25.99
N ARG A 925 33.03 26.40 27.30
CA ARG A 925 32.97 25.13 28.01
C ARG A 925 31.68 25.02 28.81
N CYS A 926 30.76 24.15 28.39
CA CYS A 926 29.76 23.62 29.31
C CYS A 926 30.38 22.46 30.11
N ILE A 927 30.42 22.62 31.43
CA ILE A 927 31.02 21.64 32.36
C ILE A 927 29.93 20.64 32.79
N TYR A 928 30.19 19.34 32.60
CA TYR A 928 29.35 18.28 33.13
C TYR A 928 29.72 17.96 34.59
N PRO A 929 28.74 17.91 35.51
CA PRO A 929 28.81 17.02 36.66
C PRO A 929 28.31 15.62 36.23
N GLU A 930 29.17 14.61 36.33
CA GLU A 930 28.77 13.22 36.05
C GLU A 930 27.69 12.74 37.02
N ARG A 931 26.68 12.04 36.49
CA ARG A 931 25.79 11.18 37.29
C ARG A 931 25.52 9.89 36.54
N GLU A 932 26.06 8.79 37.06
CA GLU A 932 25.64 7.45 36.69
C GLU A 932 24.15 7.28 37.05
N ILE A 933 23.33 6.86 36.08
CA ILE A 933 21.95 6.49 36.34
C ILE A 933 21.80 5.01 36.00
N TYR A 934 21.69 4.20 37.06
CA TYR A 934 21.38 2.77 36.97
C TYR A 934 20.01 2.59 36.31
N LEU A 935 19.90 1.65 35.36
CA LEU A 935 18.62 1.18 34.82
C LEU A 935 17.98 0.19 35.81
N PRO A 936 16.83 0.50 36.43
CA PRO A 936 16.08 -0.48 37.21
C PRO A 936 15.35 -1.43 36.25
N ARG A 937 15.41 -2.73 36.53
CA ARG A 937 14.50 -3.70 35.88
C ARG A 937 13.09 -3.54 36.42
N GLU A 938 12.12 -3.89 35.56
CA GLU A 938 10.79 -4.43 35.91
C GLU A 938 9.99 -3.73 37.02
N ILE A 939 9.00 -2.92 36.60
CA ILE A 939 7.87 -2.54 37.47
C ILE A 939 6.61 -3.22 36.95
N TYR A 940 5.96 -4.00 37.82
CA TYR A 940 4.67 -4.64 37.56
C TYR A 940 3.54 -3.61 37.51
N LEU A 941 2.68 -3.67 36.49
CA LEU A 941 1.39 -2.98 36.49
C LEU A 941 0.35 -3.81 37.30
N PRO A 942 -0.34 -3.22 38.30
CA PRO A 942 -1.42 -3.89 39.03
C PRO A 942 -2.62 -4.26 38.16
N ARG A 943 -3.43 -5.22 38.63
CA ARG A 943 -4.66 -5.67 37.97
C ARG A 943 -5.91 -5.21 38.72
N GLU A 944 -6.56 -4.17 38.21
CA GLU A 944 -7.98 -3.83 38.40
C GLU A 944 -8.41 -3.17 37.07
N ARG A 945 -9.30 -3.69 36.22
CA ARG A 945 -10.54 -4.49 36.39
C ARG A 945 -11.63 -3.79 37.17
N ASP A 946 -12.29 -2.86 36.49
CA ASP A 946 -13.75 -2.73 36.57
C ASP A 946 -14.38 -2.89 35.17
N LEU A 947 -15.60 -3.45 35.12
CA LEU A 947 -16.30 -3.75 33.85
C LEU A 947 -17.52 -2.85 33.65
N PHE A 948 -17.45 -1.96 32.66
CA PHE A 948 -18.66 -1.38 32.05
C PHE A 948 -18.96 -2.03 30.71
N THR A 949 -19.74 -3.11 30.75
CA THR A 949 -20.24 -3.80 29.55
C THR A 949 -21.41 -3.04 28.93
N GLN A 950 -21.13 -2.12 27.99
CA GLN A 950 -22.19 -1.52 27.19
C GLN A 950 -22.59 -2.50 26.07
N ARG A 951 -23.85 -2.96 26.08
CA ARG A 951 -24.42 -3.84 25.06
C ARG A 951 -24.85 -3.02 23.84
N GLU A 952 -24.09 -3.06 22.76
CA GLU A 952 -24.57 -2.59 21.46
C GLU A 952 -25.72 -3.50 20.97
N ARG A 953 -26.96 -2.97 21.01
CA ARG A 953 -28.10 -3.57 20.31
C ARG A 953 -28.08 -3.11 18.86
N PHE A 954 -27.82 -4.02 17.93
CA PHE A 954 -28.08 -3.77 16.52
C PHE A 954 -29.59 -3.64 16.29
N ILE A 955 -30.03 -2.45 15.92
CA ILE A 955 -31.38 -2.19 15.41
C ILE A 955 -31.28 -2.16 13.89
N TYR A 956 -31.95 -3.11 13.24
CA TYR A 956 -32.11 -3.11 11.79
C TYR A 956 -33.19 -2.07 11.41
N PRO A 957 -32.94 -1.15 10.46
CA PRO A 957 -34.00 -0.35 9.87
C PRO A 957 -34.70 -1.17 8.77
N ASP A 958 -35.80 -1.83 9.13
CA ASP A 958 -36.68 -2.47 8.15
C ASP A 958 -37.20 -1.42 7.15
N ARG A 959 -37.03 -1.69 5.85
CA ARG A 959 -37.65 -0.92 4.77
C ARG A 959 -38.87 -1.66 4.25
N GLU A 960 -40.01 -1.44 4.91
CA GLU A 960 -41.31 -1.86 4.39
C GLU A 960 -41.60 -1.18 3.03
N ILE A 961 -42.17 -1.95 2.10
CA ILE A 961 -42.56 -1.46 0.78
C ILE A 961 -44.04 -1.09 0.81
N HIS A 962 -44.35 0.19 0.97
CA HIS A 962 -45.72 0.68 0.85
C HIS A 962 -46.23 0.56 -0.60
N ARG A 963 -46.95 -0.52 -0.89
CA ARG A 963 -47.85 -0.59 -2.06
C ARG A 963 -49.08 0.28 -1.81
N GLY A 964 -49.29 1.29 -2.65
CA GLY A 964 -50.54 2.05 -2.67
C GLY A 964 -51.73 1.17 -3.07
N ARG A 965 -52.89 1.36 -2.42
CA ARG A 965 -54.15 0.74 -2.83
C ARG A 965 -54.84 1.58 -3.91
N GLY A 966 -55.07 0.99 -5.08
CA GLY A 966 -56.12 1.37 -6.03
C GLY A 966 -57.14 0.23 -6.11
N THR A 967 -58.44 0.54 -6.18
CA THR A 967 -59.52 -0.44 -6.01
C THR A 967 -60.26 -0.76 -7.31
N ASN A 968 -60.89 -1.96 -7.34
CA ASN A 968 -61.86 -2.48 -8.31
C ASN A 968 -61.28 -3.02 -9.64
N GLY A 969 -61.80 -4.17 -10.12
CA GLY A 969 -61.34 -4.82 -11.35
C GLY A 969 -61.60 -6.34 -11.40
N THR A 970 -62.86 -6.74 -11.49
CA THR A 970 -63.38 -8.12 -11.46
C THR A 970 -62.81 -9.13 -12.49
N ILE A 971 -62.50 -10.34 -12.00
CA ILE A 971 -62.79 -11.68 -12.59
C ILE A 971 -62.37 -11.97 -14.05
N PHE A 972 -61.39 -12.86 -14.26
CA PHE A 972 -61.63 -14.25 -14.75
C PHE A 972 -60.35 -15.11 -14.76
N SER A 973 -60.52 -16.42 -14.91
CA SER A 973 -59.48 -17.45 -14.96
C SER A 973 -59.33 -18.06 -16.36
N LYS A 974 -58.13 -18.55 -16.71
CA LYS A 974 -57.89 -19.91 -17.24
C LYS A 974 -56.43 -20.17 -17.64
N ILE A 975 -56.03 -21.44 -17.42
CA ILE A 975 -54.86 -22.17 -17.95
C ILE A 975 -53.51 -21.60 -17.48
#